data_AF-A0A9W6UEL4-F1
#
_entry.id   AF-A0A9W6UEL4-F1
#
_cell.length_a   1.000
_cell.length_b   1.000
_cell.length_c   1.000
_cell.angle_alpha   90.00
_cell.angle_beta   90.00
_cell.angle_gamma   90.00
#
_symmetry.space_group_name_H-M   'P 1'
#
loop_
_entity.id
_entity.type
_entity.pdbx_description
1 polymer ?
#
loop_
_entity_poly.entity_id
_entity_poly.type
_entity_poly.pdbx_seq_one_letter_code
_entity_poly.pdbx_strand_id
1 'polypeptide(L)'
;MLVRVRSKNGTWRVGELTPSSTIADIKRWIFEQHSIAPAQQQLALDQQGAQPTSDTQTLRELRVGHGDMLFLDYDGEVVATGGAVGTKINADGTLTRVAYHDRADKQAFRPGLKSLRDMKMYWTLGEFMRMNSQFEFKISAQKEPQVAKVHLDGASCNDFQAYLRQFAFQQSRCGWLYGSVDGETKEVTVDFIYEPPQEGNPCGFEVLDDPNVDKVDAVAEALGYEKVGWVFSHPPREDDDFHFSAREVLLAAQLQADAGGKGSLLLTLKVTLDKEGQASFEAFQVSDQCVEMFAAGALAENEQNPKACVVSDTFTALVEAKPATEVDNNFFLCVVPVVPHESPLRCEFPKLNREGSYRSRAALKSQLQKYRGEPYAKRIADFQLLVFLSDFLDLRTDIPAICQAVRDSNIPLDSGYPILIDSVADANLFLWPATSFRHSPSTTHPFTSASDAPLSMVNASVFEVVVVCAALVAAMAATRARAEQRKRQKFALQQPLVTTKSELELVKDIVYINNSTQPDGSFRIERSRHLVNEEGNQILVVGVCGGSGSGKTTLSRAIMAEFGADRVSYLSHDYYYKDLAHLTMDQRAKHNFDHPDALETDLMVKHLKQLRAGKTVDVPVYDFSTHSRCQNTTPMKPNSVILVEGILIFADQALADLMDIKIFVETAADIRLVRRMHRDMEERGRTAESVMDQYMKTVRPMHMMFVEQSKRVADIIIPHGVNSVALDMIISKLHSFTAAGHSATASSRSGSERSDSIDDDKEAPSA
;
A
#
# COMPACT_ATOMS: atom_id res chain seq x y z
N MET A 1 -11.00 -32.09 -47.95
CA MET A 1 -9.95 -31.84 -48.96
C MET A 1 -9.27 -30.54 -48.60
N LEU A 2 -7.96 -30.41 -48.86
CA LEU A 2 -7.20 -29.19 -48.60
C LEU A 2 -6.75 -28.62 -49.93
N VAL A 3 -6.97 -27.34 -50.17
CA VAL A 3 -6.56 -26.63 -51.39
C VAL A 3 -5.65 -25.47 -50.98
N ARG A 4 -4.59 -25.20 -51.75
CA ARG A 4 -3.66 -24.10 -51.51
C ARG A 4 -4.09 -22.89 -52.34
N VAL A 5 -4.24 -21.72 -51.74
CA VAL A 5 -4.55 -20.48 -52.46
C VAL A 5 -3.36 -19.55 -52.34
N ARG A 6 -2.71 -19.22 -53.46
CA ARG A 6 -1.56 -18.32 -53.51
C ARG A 6 -2.02 -16.92 -53.87
N SER A 7 -1.79 -15.97 -52.97
CA SER A 7 -2.03 -14.55 -53.17
C SER A 7 -0.70 -13.76 -53.12
N LYS A 8 -0.77 -12.44 -53.36
CA LYS A 8 0.37 -11.53 -53.16
C LYS A 8 0.91 -11.48 -51.72
N ASN A 9 0.12 -11.90 -50.71
CA ASN A 9 0.54 -11.91 -49.30
C ASN A 9 1.08 -13.27 -48.81
N GLY A 10 1.09 -14.30 -49.68
CA GLY A 10 1.55 -15.64 -49.32
C GLY A 10 0.63 -16.75 -49.81
N THR A 11 0.87 -17.97 -49.34
CA THR A 11 0.05 -19.15 -49.69
C THR A 11 -0.80 -19.58 -48.51
N TRP A 12 -2.11 -19.54 -48.66
CA TRP A 12 -3.10 -19.96 -47.67
C TRP A 12 -3.52 -21.40 -47.91
N ARG A 13 -3.92 -22.10 -46.84
CA ARG A 13 -4.37 -23.50 -46.91
C ARG A 13 -5.83 -23.55 -46.52
N VAL A 14 -6.71 -23.75 -47.49
CA VAL A 14 -8.15 -23.85 -47.30
C VAL A 14 -8.51 -25.30 -47.02
N GLY A 15 -8.93 -25.58 -45.78
CA GLY A 15 -9.31 -26.91 -45.31
C GLY A 15 -10.81 -27.22 -45.49
N GLU A 16 -11.22 -28.43 -45.10
CA GLU A 16 -12.64 -28.84 -45.01
C GLU A 16 -13.46 -28.82 -46.31
N LEU A 17 -12.83 -28.69 -47.47
CA LEU A 17 -13.51 -28.69 -48.77
C LEU A 17 -13.92 -30.12 -49.20
N THR A 18 -15.03 -30.25 -49.91
CA THR A 18 -15.45 -31.49 -50.57
C THR A 18 -15.26 -31.36 -52.08
N PRO A 19 -15.19 -32.45 -52.86
CA PRO A 19 -15.13 -32.34 -54.33
C PRO A 19 -16.34 -31.59 -54.94
N SER A 20 -17.46 -31.50 -54.23
CA SER A 20 -18.65 -30.73 -54.57
C SER A 20 -18.61 -29.27 -54.12
N SER A 21 -17.62 -28.85 -53.32
CA SER A 21 -17.46 -27.45 -52.92
C SER A 21 -17.17 -26.57 -54.14
N THR A 22 -17.71 -25.36 -54.12
CA THR A 22 -17.63 -24.39 -55.22
C THR A 22 -16.52 -23.38 -55.00
N ILE A 23 -16.15 -22.65 -56.05
CA ILE A 23 -15.23 -21.51 -55.94
C ILE A 23 -15.81 -20.41 -55.05
N ALA A 24 -17.14 -20.21 -55.03
CA ALA A 24 -17.79 -19.30 -54.10
C ALA A 24 -17.55 -19.66 -52.63
N ASP A 25 -17.48 -20.95 -52.29
CA ASP A 25 -17.19 -21.40 -50.92
C ASP A 25 -15.75 -21.05 -50.52
N ILE A 26 -14.81 -21.15 -51.46
CA ILE A 26 -13.42 -20.73 -51.25
C ILE A 26 -13.33 -19.22 -51.09
N LYS A 27 -14.05 -18.44 -51.92
CA LYS A 27 -14.08 -16.97 -51.80
C LYS A 27 -14.68 -16.51 -50.47
N ARG A 28 -15.72 -17.21 -50.01
CA ARG A 28 -16.33 -16.95 -48.69
C ARG A 28 -15.34 -17.24 -47.56
N TRP A 29 -14.63 -18.36 -47.62
CA TRP A 29 -13.58 -18.67 -46.64
C TRP A 29 -12.49 -17.59 -46.61
N ILE A 30 -12.05 -17.11 -47.78
CA ILE A 30 -11.06 -16.03 -47.88
C ILE A 30 -11.60 -14.72 -47.28
N PHE A 31 -12.88 -14.40 -47.51
CA PHE A 31 -13.51 -13.23 -46.89
C PHE A 31 -13.58 -13.36 -45.37
N GLU A 32 -13.97 -14.53 -44.86
CA GLU A 32 -14.08 -14.77 -43.41
C GLU A 32 -12.71 -14.70 -42.72
N GLN A 33 -11.65 -15.25 -43.34
CA GLN A 33 -10.32 -15.32 -42.72
C GLN A 33 -9.46 -14.08 -42.96
N HIS A 34 -9.62 -13.42 -44.11
CA HIS A 34 -8.72 -12.35 -44.56
C HIS A 34 -9.44 -11.04 -44.92
N SER A 35 -10.78 -10.98 -44.76
CA SER A 35 -11.59 -9.77 -44.97
C SER A 35 -11.49 -9.15 -46.38
N ILE A 36 -11.19 -9.95 -47.41
CA ILE A 36 -11.18 -9.50 -48.81
C ILE A 36 -12.57 -9.77 -49.41
N ALA A 37 -13.28 -8.74 -49.86
CA ALA A 37 -14.66 -8.89 -50.33
C ALA A 37 -14.73 -9.84 -51.55
N PRO A 38 -15.71 -10.77 -51.63
CA PRO A 38 -15.79 -11.74 -52.74
C PRO A 38 -15.83 -11.11 -54.15
N ALA A 39 -16.38 -9.89 -54.27
CA ALA A 39 -16.41 -9.12 -55.51
C ALA A 39 -15.03 -8.62 -55.98
N GLN A 40 -14.07 -8.51 -55.07
CA GLN A 40 -12.68 -8.12 -55.35
C GLN A 40 -11.76 -9.33 -55.57
N GLN A 41 -12.27 -10.55 -55.36
CA GLN A 41 -11.49 -11.78 -55.48
C GLN A 41 -11.59 -12.38 -56.88
N GLN A 42 -10.46 -12.50 -57.57
CA GLN A 42 -10.34 -13.24 -58.83
C GLN A 42 -9.49 -14.49 -58.61
N LEU A 43 -10.12 -15.67 -58.71
CA LEU A 43 -9.45 -16.96 -58.56
C LEU A 43 -9.20 -17.60 -59.93
N ALA A 44 -7.97 -18.04 -60.15
CA ALA A 44 -7.55 -18.72 -61.37
C ALA A 44 -6.80 -20.03 -61.06
N LEU A 45 -6.79 -20.96 -62.02
CA LEU A 45 -6.02 -22.21 -61.94
C LEU A 45 -4.53 -22.03 -62.27
N ASP A 46 -4.19 -20.93 -62.94
CA ASP A 46 -2.82 -20.58 -63.30
C ASP A 46 -2.41 -19.23 -62.71
N GLN A 47 -1.09 -18.99 -62.65
CA GLN A 47 -0.52 -17.78 -62.07
C GLN A 47 -0.69 -16.53 -62.96
N GLN A 48 -1.01 -16.72 -64.25
CA GLN A 48 -1.09 -15.65 -65.24
C GLN A 48 -2.53 -15.13 -65.41
N GLY A 49 -3.51 -15.73 -64.73
CA GLY A 49 -4.92 -15.39 -64.80
C GLY A 49 -5.59 -15.84 -66.10
N ALA A 50 -4.97 -16.71 -66.90
CA ALA A 50 -5.45 -17.10 -68.22
C ALA A 50 -6.61 -18.12 -68.15
N GLN A 51 -6.76 -18.84 -67.04
CA GLN A 51 -7.92 -19.67 -66.73
C GLN A 51 -8.67 -19.16 -65.50
N PRO A 52 -9.51 -18.11 -65.65
CA PRO A 52 -10.35 -17.61 -64.58
C PRO A 52 -11.44 -18.63 -64.24
N THR A 53 -11.72 -18.77 -62.95
CA THR A 53 -12.77 -19.66 -62.44
C THR A 53 -14.08 -18.90 -62.21
N SER A 54 -15.20 -19.57 -62.40
CA SER A 54 -16.54 -19.04 -62.09
C SER A 54 -17.01 -19.50 -60.72
N ASP A 55 -17.75 -18.64 -60.03
CA ASP A 55 -18.22 -18.86 -58.66
C ASP A 55 -19.08 -20.12 -58.50
N THR A 56 -19.76 -20.56 -59.56
CA THR A 56 -20.64 -21.74 -59.58
C THR A 56 -19.92 -23.05 -59.90
N GLN A 57 -18.67 -23.01 -60.35
CA GLN A 57 -17.92 -24.23 -60.71
C GLN A 57 -17.48 -24.99 -59.46
N THR A 58 -17.65 -26.30 -59.49
CA THR A 58 -17.20 -27.18 -58.41
C THR A 58 -15.72 -27.57 -58.57
N LEU A 59 -15.07 -27.90 -57.46
CA LEU A 59 -13.68 -28.36 -57.48
C LEU A 59 -13.48 -29.64 -58.32
N ARG A 60 -14.51 -30.50 -58.39
CA ARG A 60 -14.51 -31.68 -59.27
C ARG A 60 -14.52 -31.32 -60.76
N GLU A 61 -15.30 -30.31 -61.15
CA GLU A 61 -15.37 -29.84 -62.55
C GLU A 61 -14.05 -29.17 -62.97
N LEU A 62 -13.42 -28.45 -62.05
CA LEU A 62 -12.12 -27.81 -62.25
C LEU A 62 -10.93 -28.77 -62.11
N ARG A 63 -11.18 -30.06 -61.80
CA ARG A 63 -10.18 -31.10 -61.54
C ARG A 63 -9.17 -30.72 -60.45
N VAL A 64 -9.59 -29.91 -59.47
CA VAL A 64 -8.76 -29.49 -58.33
C VAL A 64 -8.85 -30.57 -57.25
N GLY A 65 -7.73 -31.26 -57.04
CA GLY A 65 -7.57 -32.30 -56.04
C GLY A 65 -7.00 -31.82 -54.72
N HIS A 66 -6.72 -32.77 -53.82
CA HIS A 66 -6.11 -32.47 -52.53
C HIS A 66 -4.67 -31.96 -52.71
N GLY A 67 -4.42 -30.75 -52.26
CA GLY A 67 -3.12 -30.09 -52.27
C GLY A 67 -2.87 -29.24 -53.51
N ASP A 68 -3.79 -29.16 -54.46
CA ASP A 68 -3.65 -28.34 -55.66
C ASP A 68 -3.70 -26.84 -55.35
N MET A 69 -3.14 -26.04 -56.26
CA MET A 69 -2.93 -24.61 -56.06
C MET A 69 -3.87 -23.77 -56.94
N LEU A 70 -4.57 -22.83 -56.32
CA LEU A 70 -5.31 -21.75 -56.96
C LEU A 70 -4.57 -20.44 -56.73
N PHE A 71 -4.68 -19.50 -57.67
CA PHE A 71 -4.06 -18.19 -57.59
C PHE A 71 -5.15 -17.13 -57.38
N LEU A 72 -4.98 -16.31 -56.35
CA LEU A 72 -5.90 -15.24 -56.00
C LEU A 72 -5.27 -13.89 -56.34
N ASP A 73 -5.96 -13.15 -57.21
CA ASP A 73 -5.69 -11.74 -57.45
C ASP A 73 -6.81 -10.87 -56.87
N TYR A 74 -6.44 -9.69 -56.34
CA TYR A 74 -7.36 -8.73 -55.74
C TYR A 74 -6.72 -7.34 -55.59
N ASP A 75 -7.53 -6.28 -55.72
CA ASP A 75 -7.08 -4.89 -55.54
C ASP A 75 -7.10 -4.48 -54.05
N GLY A 76 -5.94 -4.17 -53.46
CA GLY A 76 -5.78 -3.78 -52.05
C GLY A 76 -4.34 -3.84 -51.50
N GLU A 77 -4.04 -3.14 -50.40
CA GLU A 77 -2.70 -3.16 -49.75
C GLU A 77 -2.37 -4.50 -49.06
N VAL A 78 -1.09 -4.71 -48.75
CA VAL A 78 -0.54 -5.93 -48.13
C VAL A 78 -1.11 -6.09 -46.72
N VAL A 79 -1.97 -7.09 -46.53
CA VAL A 79 -2.50 -7.47 -45.21
C VAL A 79 -1.51 -8.42 -44.56
N ALA A 80 -0.92 -8.01 -43.44
CA ALA A 80 -0.07 -8.87 -42.62
C ALA A 80 -0.85 -10.14 -42.23
N THR A 81 -0.37 -11.28 -42.71
CA THR A 81 -0.99 -12.58 -42.45
C THR A 81 -0.65 -13.04 -41.03
N GLY A 82 -1.57 -12.80 -40.08
CA GLY A 82 -1.56 -13.42 -38.76
C GLY A 82 -2.01 -12.50 -37.63
N GLY A 83 -3.31 -12.39 -37.42
CA GLY A 83 -3.92 -11.73 -36.26
C GLY A 83 -5.41 -11.46 -36.49
N ALA A 84 -6.28 -12.04 -35.67
CA ALA A 84 -7.71 -11.73 -35.70
C ALA A 84 -7.95 -10.32 -35.14
N VAL A 85 -8.75 -9.52 -35.84
CA VAL A 85 -8.81 -8.07 -35.68
C VAL A 85 -10.08 -7.62 -34.94
N GLY A 86 -9.92 -6.82 -33.88
CA GLY A 86 -11.04 -6.16 -33.20
C GLY A 86 -11.40 -4.81 -33.85
N THR A 87 -12.65 -4.38 -33.73
CA THR A 87 -13.16 -3.16 -34.39
C THR A 87 -13.61 -2.12 -33.35
N LYS A 88 -13.13 -0.88 -33.49
CA LYS A 88 -13.52 0.31 -32.71
C LYS A 88 -14.41 1.21 -33.57
N ILE A 89 -15.47 1.77 -32.98
CA ILE A 89 -16.34 2.77 -33.63
C ILE A 89 -15.86 4.16 -33.22
N ASN A 90 -15.59 5.01 -34.21
CA ASN A 90 -15.23 6.41 -34.02
C ASN A 90 -16.48 7.28 -33.82
N ALA A 91 -16.31 8.50 -33.33
CA ALA A 91 -17.41 9.42 -33.02
C ALA A 91 -18.24 9.85 -34.25
N ASP A 92 -17.75 9.60 -35.47
CA ASP A 92 -18.43 9.82 -36.75
C ASP A 92 -19.21 8.59 -37.26
N GLY A 93 -19.22 7.49 -36.50
CA GLY A 93 -19.88 6.23 -36.85
C GLY A 93 -19.04 5.30 -37.75
N THR A 94 -17.80 5.66 -38.09
CA THR A 94 -16.91 4.80 -38.88
C THR A 94 -16.20 3.74 -38.03
N LEU A 95 -15.99 2.56 -38.60
CA LEU A 95 -15.36 1.40 -37.95
C LEU A 95 -13.87 1.34 -38.31
N THR A 96 -12.98 1.49 -37.32
CA THR A 96 -11.52 1.31 -37.48
C THR A 96 -11.02 0.10 -36.68
N ARG A 97 -10.10 -0.67 -37.25
CA ARG A 97 -9.62 -1.94 -36.68
C ARG A 97 -8.32 -1.73 -35.87
N VAL A 98 -8.29 -2.19 -34.62
CA VAL A 98 -7.12 -2.09 -33.70
C VAL A 98 -6.78 -3.46 -33.13
N ALA A 99 -5.48 -3.79 -33.05
CA ALA A 99 -4.99 -5.06 -32.51
C ALA A 99 -5.00 -5.06 -30.97
N TYR A 100 -5.58 -6.12 -30.37
CA TYR A 100 -5.54 -6.36 -28.92
C TYR A 100 -4.34 -7.28 -28.59
N HIS A 101 -3.36 -6.76 -27.86
CA HIS A 101 -2.55 -7.61 -26.98
C HIS A 101 -3.31 -7.81 -25.66
N ASP A 102 -3.11 -8.98 -25.06
CA ASP A 102 -3.68 -9.50 -23.80
C ASP A 102 -5.06 -10.16 -23.84
N ARG A 103 -5.03 -11.47 -24.10
CA ARG A 103 -5.66 -12.52 -23.27
C ARG A 103 -5.25 -13.90 -23.79
N ALA A 104 -4.19 -14.46 -23.21
CA ALA A 104 -3.79 -15.84 -23.44
C ALA A 104 -3.84 -16.64 -22.14
N ASP A 105 -5.05 -16.83 -21.60
CA ASP A 105 -5.35 -17.99 -20.76
C ASP A 105 -5.48 -19.23 -21.66
N LYS A 106 -4.35 -19.90 -21.89
CA LYS A 106 -4.32 -21.36 -22.11
C LYS A 106 -3.10 -21.94 -21.41
N GLN A 107 -3.38 -22.72 -20.36
CA GLN A 107 -2.44 -23.56 -19.62
C GLN A 107 -1.52 -24.35 -20.55
N ALA A 108 -0.21 -24.09 -20.52
CA ALA A 108 0.84 -25.07 -20.82
C ALA A 108 2.28 -24.63 -20.47
N PHE A 109 2.58 -23.35 -20.20
CA PHE A 109 3.93 -22.91 -19.85
C PHE A 109 3.93 -21.84 -18.76
N ARG A 110 5.00 -21.79 -17.95
CA ARG A 110 5.18 -20.76 -16.89
C ARG A 110 5.09 -19.36 -17.51
N PRO A 111 4.47 -18.37 -16.85
CA PRO A 111 4.48 -16.98 -17.30
C PRO A 111 5.93 -16.54 -17.54
N GLY A 112 6.24 -16.07 -18.76
CA GLY A 112 7.59 -15.65 -19.17
C GLY A 112 8.39 -16.63 -20.02
N LEU A 113 7.98 -17.90 -20.20
CA LEU A 113 8.63 -18.81 -21.15
C LEU A 113 7.89 -18.88 -22.49
N LYS A 114 8.56 -18.48 -23.57
CA LYS A 114 8.10 -18.74 -24.95
C LYS A 114 8.13 -20.24 -25.24
N SER A 115 7.21 -20.74 -26.07
CA SER A 115 7.26 -22.14 -26.51
C SER A 115 8.55 -22.38 -27.31
N LEU A 116 9.14 -23.58 -27.22
CA LEU A 116 10.33 -23.95 -28.01
C LEU A 116 10.12 -23.81 -29.54
N ARG A 117 8.86 -23.79 -30.00
CA ARG A 117 8.50 -23.56 -31.41
C ARG A 117 8.47 -22.07 -31.78
N ASP A 118 8.28 -21.19 -30.79
CA ASP A 118 8.28 -19.73 -30.93
C ASP A 118 9.65 -19.10 -30.57
N MET A 119 10.62 -19.91 -30.14
CA MET A 119 12.00 -19.48 -30.01
C MET A 119 12.60 -19.30 -31.40
N LYS A 120 13.07 -18.09 -31.67
CA LYS A 120 13.73 -17.76 -32.91
C LYS A 120 15.08 -18.48 -32.98
N MET A 121 15.18 -19.46 -33.89
CA MET A 121 16.37 -20.31 -34.04
C MET A 121 17.52 -19.64 -34.80
N TYR A 122 17.25 -18.52 -35.47
CA TYR A 122 18.22 -17.75 -36.24
C TYR A 122 18.03 -16.26 -35.96
N TRP A 123 19.10 -15.63 -35.48
CA TRP A 123 19.18 -14.21 -35.23
C TRP A 123 19.92 -13.56 -36.40
N THR A 124 19.33 -12.55 -37.02
CA THR A 124 20.09 -11.69 -37.92
C THR A 124 20.99 -10.78 -37.09
N LEU A 125 22.13 -10.36 -37.65
CA LEU A 125 23.03 -9.42 -36.98
C LEU A 125 22.29 -8.12 -36.59
N GLY A 126 21.38 -7.64 -37.44
CA GLY A 126 20.56 -6.46 -37.14
C GLY A 126 19.57 -6.65 -35.99
N GLU A 127 19.03 -7.86 -35.80
CA GLU A 127 18.14 -8.16 -34.67
C GLU A 127 18.90 -8.41 -33.38
N PHE A 128 20.08 -9.02 -33.46
CA PHE A 128 21.00 -9.13 -32.34
C PHE A 128 21.47 -7.74 -31.88
N MET A 129 21.81 -6.86 -32.83
CA MET A 129 22.16 -5.47 -32.53
C MET A 129 20.98 -4.69 -31.93
N ARG A 130 19.74 -4.90 -32.42
CA ARG A 130 18.54 -4.29 -31.82
C ARG A 130 18.27 -4.80 -30.41
N MET A 131 18.47 -6.10 -30.17
CA MET A 131 18.35 -6.68 -28.84
C MET A 131 19.41 -6.13 -27.89
N ASN A 132 20.68 -6.04 -28.32
CA ASN A 132 21.76 -5.46 -27.51
C ASN A 132 21.53 -3.96 -27.26
N SER A 133 21.01 -3.22 -28.25
CA SER A 133 20.72 -1.80 -28.11
C SER A 133 19.67 -1.48 -27.04
N GLN A 134 18.83 -2.44 -26.65
CA GLN A 134 17.86 -2.28 -25.56
C GLN A 134 18.51 -2.36 -24.17
N PHE A 135 19.74 -2.88 -24.09
CA PHE A 135 20.51 -2.99 -22.86
C PHE A 135 21.72 -2.04 -22.83
N GLU A 136 21.89 -1.22 -23.87
CA GLU A 136 22.99 -0.26 -23.99
C GLU A 136 22.48 1.18 -23.81
N PHE A 137 22.96 1.86 -22.76
CA PHE A 137 22.69 3.28 -22.53
C PHE A 137 23.90 4.11 -22.92
N LYS A 138 23.73 5.08 -23.83
CA LYS A 138 24.78 6.04 -24.20
C LYS A 138 24.61 7.29 -23.36
N ILE A 139 25.54 7.50 -22.44
CA ILE A 139 25.45 8.57 -21.46
C ILE A 139 26.23 9.79 -21.97
N SER A 140 25.52 10.91 -22.04
CA SER A 140 26.10 12.21 -22.36
C SER A 140 25.43 13.29 -21.52
N ALA A 141 26.19 14.31 -21.12
CA ALA A 141 25.67 15.42 -20.33
C ALA A 141 24.56 16.15 -21.11
N GLN A 142 23.36 16.20 -20.53
CA GLN A 142 22.23 16.92 -21.09
C GLN A 142 22.39 18.42 -20.80
N LYS A 143 22.41 19.23 -21.87
CA LYS A 143 22.71 20.67 -21.77
C LYS A 143 21.53 21.52 -21.31
N GLU A 144 20.31 21.13 -21.66
CA GLU A 144 19.11 21.90 -21.39
C GLU A 144 18.13 21.07 -20.55
N PRO A 145 17.67 21.56 -19.39
CA PRO A 145 16.57 20.96 -18.64
C PRO A 145 15.25 21.06 -19.43
N GLN A 146 14.25 20.27 -19.04
CA GLN A 146 12.89 20.43 -19.57
C GLN A 146 12.22 21.69 -19.01
N VAL A 147 12.48 22.02 -17.74
CA VAL A 147 12.02 23.28 -17.11
C VAL A 147 12.90 24.44 -17.58
N ALA A 148 12.30 25.46 -18.19
CA ALA A 148 13.04 26.60 -18.73
C ALA A 148 13.59 27.51 -17.62
N LYS A 149 12.75 27.82 -16.63
CA LYS A 149 13.09 28.65 -15.45
C LYS A 149 12.17 28.32 -14.28
N VAL A 150 12.64 28.57 -13.07
CA VAL A 150 11.83 28.54 -11.86
C VAL A 150 11.72 29.92 -11.22
N HIS A 151 10.49 30.29 -10.84
CA HIS A 151 10.17 31.47 -10.03
C HIS A 151 9.97 31.02 -8.58
N LEU A 152 10.83 31.43 -7.65
CA LEU A 152 10.80 30.99 -6.24
C LEU A 152 10.34 32.10 -5.30
N ASP A 153 9.34 31.80 -4.48
CA ASP A 153 8.88 32.70 -3.42
C ASP A 153 9.95 32.95 -2.34
N GLY A 154 10.33 34.21 -2.17
CA GLY A 154 11.35 34.61 -1.19
C GLY A 154 10.93 34.38 0.26
N ALA A 155 9.64 34.57 0.60
CA ALA A 155 9.16 34.42 1.97
C ALA A 155 9.20 32.94 2.44
N SER A 156 8.79 32.03 1.56
CA SER A 156 8.80 30.58 1.78
C SER A 156 10.22 30.04 1.90
N CYS A 157 11.13 30.47 1.03
CA CYS A 157 12.55 30.12 1.13
C CYS A 157 13.16 30.61 2.44
N ASN A 158 12.85 31.84 2.86
CA ASN A 158 13.32 32.43 4.12
C ASN A 158 12.84 31.67 5.36
N ASP A 159 11.57 31.26 5.39
CA ASP A 159 11.03 30.46 6.49
C ASP A 159 11.66 29.07 6.57
N PHE A 160 11.82 28.38 5.43
CA PHE A 160 12.45 27.06 5.39
C PHE A 160 13.90 27.09 5.89
N GLN A 161 14.71 28.05 5.40
CA GLN A 161 16.09 28.20 5.87
C GLN A 161 16.18 28.63 7.34
N ALA A 162 15.24 29.45 7.83
CA ALA A 162 15.25 29.92 9.22
C ALA A 162 15.11 28.76 10.20
N TYR A 163 14.31 27.74 9.86
CA TYR A 163 14.22 26.52 10.65
C TYR A 163 15.52 25.71 10.61
N LEU A 164 16.11 25.50 9.43
CA LEU A 164 17.38 24.76 9.29
C LEU A 164 18.55 25.42 10.03
N ARG A 165 18.57 26.75 10.10
CA ARG A 165 19.56 27.52 10.87
C ARG A 165 19.50 27.21 12.37
N GLN A 166 18.34 26.86 12.93
CA GLN A 166 18.22 26.48 14.35
C GLN A 166 19.04 25.23 14.68
N PHE A 167 19.23 24.36 13.69
CA PHE A 167 20.02 23.13 13.80
C PHE A 167 21.40 23.26 13.15
N ALA A 168 21.83 24.48 12.81
CA ALA A 168 23.09 24.76 12.10
C ALA A 168 23.28 23.91 10.83
N PHE A 169 22.18 23.61 10.11
CA PHE A 169 22.16 22.73 8.94
C PHE A 169 22.65 21.29 9.19
N GLN A 170 22.79 20.85 10.44
CA GLN A 170 23.23 19.47 10.75
C GLN A 170 22.11 18.43 10.57
N GLN A 171 20.88 18.88 10.34
CA GLN A 171 19.73 18.02 10.10
C GLN A 171 19.24 18.20 8.66
N SER A 172 19.20 17.10 7.91
CA SER A 172 18.61 17.08 6.57
C SER A 172 17.09 17.18 6.68
N ARG A 173 16.46 17.86 5.72
CA ARG A 173 15.01 18.06 5.70
C ARG A 173 14.52 18.14 4.27
N CYS A 174 13.28 17.74 4.04
CA CYS A 174 12.63 17.78 2.75
C CYS A 174 11.28 18.50 2.81
N GLY A 175 10.79 18.92 1.65
CA GLY A 175 9.49 19.52 1.48
C GLY A 175 8.97 19.36 0.06
N TRP A 176 7.66 19.45 -0.09
CA TRP A 176 6.96 19.48 -1.35
C TRP A 176 6.76 20.92 -1.80
N LEU A 177 7.02 21.19 -3.08
CA LEU A 177 6.86 22.49 -3.70
C LEU A 177 5.49 22.54 -4.37
N TYR A 178 4.70 23.56 -4.02
CA TYR A 178 3.40 23.81 -4.62
C TYR A 178 3.39 25.15 -5.33
N GLY A 179 2.73 25.20 -6.47
CA GLY A 179 2.62 26.39 -7.29
C GLY A 179 1.95 26.09 -8.61
N SER A 180 2.38 26.73 -9.70
CA SER A 180 1.77 26.60 -11.02
C SER A 180 2.79 26.32 -12.11
N VAL A 181 2.45 25.48 -13.08
CA VAL A 181 3.29 25.22 -14.25
C VAL A 181 2.68 25.84 -15.51
N ASP A 182 3.47 26.59 -16.26
CA ASP A 182 3.10 27.04 -17.61
C ASP A 182 3.58 26.02 -18.66
N GLY A 183 2.65 25.30 -19.27
CA GLY A 183 2.96 24.27 -20.26
C GLY A 183 3.50 24.81 -21.60
N GLU A 184 3.28 26.09 -21.92
CA GLU A 184 3.78 26.69 -23.17
C GLU A 184 5.20 27.21 -23.03
N THR A 185 5.47 27.95 -21.95
CA THR A 185 6.81 28.53 -21.69
C THR A 185 7.74 27.56 -20.94
N LYS A 186 7.17 26.49 -20.36
CA LYS A 186 7.85 25.55 -19.45
C LYS A 186 8.46 26.24 -18.23
N GLU A 187 7.88 27.37 -17.81
CA GLU A 187 8.25 28.06 -16.58
C GLU A 187 7.44 27.50 -15.41
N VAL A 188 8.11 27.29 -14.28
CA VAL A 188 7.52 26.76 -13.05
C VAL A 188 7.54 27.84 -11.99
N THR A 189 6.38 28.14 -11.40
CA THR A 189 6.28 29.06 -10.26
C THR A 189 6.05 28.26 -8.99
N VAL A 190 6.82 28.55 -7.95
CA VAL A 190 6.70 27.95 -6.61
C VAL A 190 6.23 29.03 -5.65
N ASP A 191 5.03 28.85 -5.12
CA ASP A 191 4.39 29.79 -4.21
C ASP A 191 4.68 29.46 -2.74
N PHE A 192 4.70 28.17 -2.39
CA PHE A 192 4.96 27.76 -1.01
C PHE A 192 5.56 26.36 -0.92
N ILE A 193 6.15 26.09 0.25
CA ILE A 193 6.76 24.80 0.61
C ILE A 193 5.90 24.17 1.70
N TYR A 194 5.49 22.92 1.47
CA TYR A 194 4.81 22.09 2.47
C TYR A 194 5.77 21.01 2.98
N GLU A 195 5.89 20.87 4.30
CA GLU A 195 6.80 19.92 4.93
C GLU A 195 6.03 18.71 5.48
N PRO A 196 6.19 17.51 4.88
CA PRO A 196 5.55 16.30 5.40
C PRO A 196 6.18 15.89 6.75
N PRO A 197 5.51 15.04 7.53
CA PRO A 197 6.11 14.38 8.69
C PRO A 197 7.37 13.63 8.26
N GLN A 198 8.48 13.87 8.95
CA GLN A 198 9.78 13.34 8.51
C GLN A 198 10.77 13.26 9.69
N GLU A 199 11.72 12.35 9.56
CA GLU A 199 12.87 12.24 10.46
C GLU A 199 14.15 12.56 9.68
N GLY A 200 14.80 13.65 10.07
CA GLY A 200 16.05 14.11 9.46
C GLY A 200 17.26 13.71 10.28
N ASN A 201 18.33 13.25 9.63
CA ASN A 201 19.64 13.02 10.21
C ASN A 201 20.75 13.66 9.33
N PRO A 202 22.02 13.69 9.76
CA PRO A 202 23.10 14.27 8.96
C PRO A 202 23.40 13.52 7.64
N CYS A 203 22.97 12.26 7.51
CA CYS A 203 23.21 11.40 6.36
C CYS A 203 22.02 11.34 5.38
N GLY A 204 20.90 12.01 5.69
CA GLY A 204 19.70 12.08 4.87
C GLY A 204 18.42 12.23 5.69
N PHE A 205 17.28 12.01 5.05
CA PHE A 205 15.96 12.09 5.69
C PHE A 205 15.11 10.86 5.33
N GLU A 206 14.09 10.60 6.15
CA GLU A 206 13.04 9.63 5.91
C GLU A 206 11.68 10.35 6.02
N VAL A 207 10.87 10.25 4.97
CA VAL A 207 9.51 10.82 4.94
C VAL A 207 8.57 9.79 5.57
N LEU A 208 7.82 10.21 6.59
CA LEU A 208 6.82 9.38 7.26
C LEU A 208 5.45 9.55 6.59
N ASP A 209 4.54 8.62 6.86
CA ASP A 209 3.16 8.71 6.38
C ASP A 209 2.48 10.00 6.85
N ASP A 210 1.95 10.77 5.89
CA ASP A 210 1.30 12.06 6.17
C ASP A 210 -0.22 11.92 6.26
N PRO A 211 -0.82 12.00 7.47
CA PRO A 211 -2.27 11.93 7.63
C PRO A 211 -3.01 13.15 7.09
N ASN A 212 -2.31 14.24 6.74
CA ASN A 212 -2.90 15.46 6.23
C ASN A 212 -2.73 15.63 4.71
N VAL A 213 -2.14 14.65 4.01
CA VAL A 213 -1.88 14.76 2.56
C VAL A 213 -3.12 15.12 1.77
N ASP A 214 -4.25 14.44 2.01
CA ASP A 214 -5.51 14.70 1.32
C ASP A 214 -6.03 16.13 1.55
N LYS A 215 -5.82 16.67 2.76
CA LYS A 215 -6.23 18.04 3.11
C LYS A 215 -5.34 19.06 2.43
N VAL A 216 -4.04 18.83 2.43
CA VAL A 216 -3.02 19.69 1.83
C VAL A 216 -3.24 19.78 0.33
N ASP A 217 -3.44 18.63 -0.32
CA ASP A 217 -3.69 18.58 -1.76
C ASP A 217 -5.03 19.21 -2.12
N ALA A 218 -6.10 18.97 -1.34
CA ALA A 218 -7.40 19.62 -1.56
C ALA A 218 -7.33 21.15 -1.39
N VAL A 219 -6.61 21.66 -0.38
CA VAL A 219 -6.43 23.10 -0.16
C VAL A 219 -5.58 23.72 -1.28
N ALA A 220 -4.52 23.02 -1.72
CA ALA A 220 -3.68 23.47 -2.81
C ALA A 220 -4.47 23.54 -4.13
N GLU A 221 -5.23 22.48 -4.46
CA GLU A 221 -6.10 22.44 -5.63
C GLU A 221 -7.16 23.56 -5.58
N ALA A 222 -7.76 23.79 -4.42
CA ALA A 222 -8.72 24.87 -4.21
C ALA A 222 -8.13 26.28 -4.43
N LEU A 223 -6.85 26.47 -4.15
CA LEU A 223 -6.10 27.70 -4.45
C LEU A 223 -5.67 27.77 -5.93
N GLY A 224 -5.78 26.68 -6.68
CA GLY A 224 -5.33 26.57 -8.07
C GLY A 224 -3.84 26.25 -8.19
N TYR A 225 -3.26 25.63 -7.18
CA TYR A 225 -1.87 25.18 -7.16
C TYR A 225 -1.79 23.67 -7.28
N GLU A 226 -0.71 23.19 -7.88
CA GLU A 226 -0.37 21.78 -8.03
C GLU A 226 1.02 21.50 -7.45
N LYS A 227 1.35 20.21 -7.24
CA LYS A 227 2.69 19.80 -6.81
C LYS A 227 3.64 19.93 -8.01
N VAL A 228 4.55 20.90 -7.94
CA VAL A 228 5.49 21.24 -9.02
C VAL A 228 6.90 20.73 -8.79
N GLY A 229 7.20 20.25 -7.59
CA GLY A 229 8.53 19.76 -7.27
C GLY A 229 8.72 19.38 -5.81
N TRP A 230 9.99 19.22 -5.45
CA TRP A 230 10.40 18.97 -4.07
C TRP A 230 11.69 19.73 -3.76
N VAL A 231 11.93 19.94 -2.46
CA VAL A 231 13.13 20.57 -1.93
C VAL A 231 13.75 19.68 -0.89
N PHE A 232 15.08 19.67 -0.82
CA PHE A 232 15.80 19.06 0.28
C PHE A 232 17.02 19.88 0.69
N SER A 233 17.42 19.69 1.94
CA SER A 233 18.65 20.21 2.50
C SER A 233 19.56 19.06 2.93
N HIS A 234 20.86 19.33 2.91
CA HIS A 234 21.87 18.47 3.49
C HIS A 234 22.88 19.30 4.29
N PRO A 235 23.62 18.69 5.24
CA PRO A 235 24.70 19.37 5.93
C PRO A 235 25.80 19.85 4.97
N PRO A 236 26.56 20.90 5.32
CA PRO A 236 27.71 21.32 4.54
C PRO A 236 28.65 20.13 4.29
N ARG A 237 28.96 19.84 3.03
CA ARG A 237 29.89 18.76 2.66
C ARG A 237 31.30 19.36 2.63
N GLU A 238 32.25 18.70 3.30
CA GLU A 238 33.64 19.20 3.39
C GLU A 238 34.34 19.23 2.02
N ASP A 239 33.94 18.35 1.12
CA ASP A 239 34.39 18.30 -0.26
C ASP A 239 33.28 18.83 -1.19
N ASP A 240 33.49 20.00 -1.81
CA ASP A 240 32.64 20.64 -2.85
C ASP A 240 32.52 19.79 -4.14
N ASP A 241 32.87 18.51 -4.10
CA ASP A 241 33.12 17.67 -5.28
C ASP A 241 31.84 17.16 -5.97
N PHE A 242 30.68 17.21 -5.31
CA PHE A 242 29.43 16.71 -5.90
C PHE A 242 28.18 17.41 -5.37
N HIS A 243 27.27 17.74 -6.30
CA HIS A 243 26.00 18.40 -5.97
C HIS A 243 24.98 17.43 -5.34
N PHE A 244 24.84 16.23 -5.91
CA PHE A 244 23.86 15.21 -5.48
C PHE A 244 24.56 13.88 -5.19
N SER A 245 24.23 13.26 -4.07
CA SER A 245 24.60 11.88 -3.77
C SER A 245 23.84 10.91 -4.68
N ALA A 246 24.34 9.68 -4.83
CA ALA A 246 23.67 8.65 -5.62
C ALA A 246 22.21 8.43 -5.14
N ARG A 247 21.99 8.43 -3.82
CA ARG A 247 20.66 8.35 -3.21
C ARG A 247 19.75 9.50 -3.63
N GLU A 248 20.25 10.74 -3.58
CA GLU A 248 19.48 11.94 -3.98
C GLU A 248 19.15 11.95 -5.47
N VAL A 249 20.08 11.50 -6.33
CA VAL A 249 19.82 11.36 -7.78
C VAL A 249 18.71 10.34 -8.03
N LEU A 250 18.78 9.17 -7.39
CA LEU A 250 17.77 8.11 -7.55
C LEU A 250 16.40 8.57 -7.03
N LEU A 251 16.37 9.29 -5.91
CA LEU A 251 15.13 9.82 -5.34
C LEU A 251 14.51 10.89 -6.24
N ALA A 252 15.32 11.79 -6.80
CA ALA A 252 14.88 12.76 -7.79
C ALA A 252 14.38 12.07 -9.08
N ALA A 253 15.06 11.01 -9.54
CA ALA A 253 14.67 10.24 -10.72
C ALA A 253 13.33 9.50 -10.51
N GLN A 254 13.12 8.92 -9.33
CA GLN A 254 11.85 8.30 -8.94
C GLN A 254 10.70 9.32 -8.99
N LEU A 255 10.87 10.46 -8.35
CA LEU A 255 9.83 11.49 -8.31
C LEU A 255 9.52 12.03 -9.73
N GLN A 256 10.54 12.25 -10.56
CA GLN A 256 10.36 12.70 -11.94
C GLN A 256 9.72 11.62 -12.82
N ALA A 257 10.00 10.33 -12.57
CA ALA A 257 9.34 9.21 -13.23
C ALA A 257 7.84 9.17 -12.91
N ASP A 258 7.49 9.31 -11.62
CA ASP A 258 6.09 9.33 -11.16
C ASP A 258 5.32 10.53 -11.71
N ALA A 259 6.00 11.67 -11.92
CA ALA A 259 5.43 12.91 -12.45
C ALA A 259 5.38 12.97 -13.99
N GLY A 260 5.59 11.86 -14.71
CA GLY A 260 5.41 11.80 -16.17
C GLY A 260 6.68 11.54 -17.01
N GLY A 261 7.80 11.19 -16.38
CA GLY A 261 8.99 10.69 -17.07
C GLY A 261 9.66 11.71 -18.00
N LYS A 262 9.87 11.34 -19.28
CA LYS A 262 10.71 12.04 -20.28
C LYS A 262 10.21 13.42 -20.74
N GLY A 263 9.17 13.95 -20.11
CA GLY A 263 8.63 15.30 -20.34
C GLY A 263 8.12 15.95 -19.06
N SER A 264 8.49 15.39 -17.90
CA SER A 264 8.07 15.94 -16.62
C SER A 264 8.65 17.33 -16.41
N LEU A 265 7.85 18.23 -15.86
CA LEU A 265 8.25 19.57 -15.42
C LEU A 265 8.49 19.62 -13.91
N LEU A 266 8.70 18.45 -13.28
CA LEU A 266 8.99 18.34 -11.86
C LEU A 266 10.37 18.92 -11.54
N LEU A 267 10.41 19.85 -10.60
CA LEU A 267 11.63 20.50 -10.14
C LEU A 267 12.23 19.83 -8.90
N THR A 268 13.55 19.81 -8.81
CA THR A 268 14.29 19.46 -7.60
C THR A 268 15.09 20.68 -7.09
N LEU A 269 14.79 21.14 -5.88
CA LEU A 269 15.54 22.22 -5.22
C LEU A 269 16.50 21.67 -4.18
N LYS A 270 17.74 22.13 -4.23
CA LYS A 270 18.77 21.86 -3.23
C LYS A 270 18.99 23.11 -2.39
N VAL A 271 19.02 22.95 -1.06
CA VAL A 271 19.35 24.02 -0.11
C VAL A 271 20.65 23.70 0.59
N THR A 272 21.65 24.56 0.41
CA THR A 272 22.98 24.42 1.02
C THR A 272 23.50 25.73 1.55
N LEU A 273 24.46 25.69 2.48
CA LEU A 273 25.20 26.89 2.86
C LEU A 273 26.26 27.21 1.79
N ASP A 274 26.34 28.47 1.39
CA ASP A 274 27.42 28.99 0.56
C ASP A 274 28.71 29.18 1.38
N LYS A 275 29.78 29.63 0.70
CA LYS A 275 31.10 29.88 1.31
C LYS A 275 31.09 31.01 2.33
N GLU A 276 30.03 31.82 2.34
CA GLU A 276 29.82 32.95 3.24
C GLU A 276 28.92 32.57 4.43
N GLY A 277 28.43 31.33 4.47
CA GLY A 277 27.54 30.80 5.50
C GLY A 277 26.08 31.24 5.34
N GLN A 278 25.68 31.76 4.18
CA GLN A 278 24.28 32.05 3.84
C GLN A 278 23.65 30.86 3.10
N ALA A 279 22.34 30.67 3.23
CA ALA A 279 21.67 29.59 2.50
C ALA A 279 21.49 29.97 1.03
N SER A 280 21.97 29.12 0.14
CA SER A 280 21.77 29.17 -1.30
C SER A 280 20.72 28.15 -1.72
N PHE A 281 19.81 28.56 -2.61
CA PHE A 281 18.81 27.72 -3.24
C PHE A 281 19.21 27.47 -4.68
N GLU A 282 19.54 26.23 -5.00
CA GLU A 282 19.94 25.81 -6.34
C GLU A 282 18.86 24.89 -6.93
N ALA A 283 18.48 25.12 -8.17
CA ALA A 283 17.44 24.36 -8.84
C ALA A 283 18.02 23.41 -9.88
N PHE A 284 17.56 22.16 -9.86
CA PHE A 284 18.03 21.09 -10.73
C PHE A 284 16.87 20.28 -11.28
N GLN A 285 17.13 19.64 -12.40
CA GLN A 285 16.32 18.57 -12.96
C GLN A 285 17.21 17.38 -13.29
N VAL A 286 16.70 16.16 -13.12
CA VAL A 286 17.45 14.97 -13.52
C VAL A 286 17.30 14.78 -15.03
N SER A 287 18.39 14.37 -15.69
CA SER A 287 18.40 14.18 -17.14
C SER A 287 17.42 13.08 -17.56
N ASP A 288 16.88 13.22 -18.77
CA ASP A 288 15.93 12.26 -19.33
C ASP A 288 16.53 10.85 -19.41
N GLN A 289 17.85 10.77 -19.63
CA GLN A 289 18.61 9.53 -19.64
C GLN A 289 18.63 8.87 -18.26
N CYS A 290 18.78 9.64 -17.19
CA CYS A 290 18.77 9.10 -15.82
C CYS A 290 17.41 8.49 -15.47
N VAL A 291 16.32 9.20 -15.81
CA VAL A 291 14.96 8.73 -15.55
C VAL A 291 14.67 7.44 -16.33
N GLU A 292 15.13 7.32 -17.58
CA GLU A 292 15.01 6.09 -18.36
C GLU A 292 15.82 4.94 -17.77
N MET A 293 17.08 5.20 -17.39
CA MET A 293 17.93 4.19 -16.77
C MET A 293 17.36 3.72 -15.42
N PHE A 294 16.81 4.64 -14.63
CA PHE A 294 16.14 4.32 -13.37
C PHE A 294 14.89 3.47 -13.60
N ALA A 295 14.01 3.88 -14.53
CA ALA A 295 12.79 3.14 -14.87
C ALA A 295 13.09 1.73 -15.44
N ALA A 296 14.23 1.56 -16.11
CA ALA A 296 14.70 0.26 -16.58
C ALA A 296 15.33 -0.63 -15.48
N GLY A 297 15.54 -0.10 -14.27
CA GLY A 297 16.27 -0.78 -13.20
C GLY A 297 17.78 -0.89 -13.46
N ALA A 298 18.33 0.01 -14.27
CA ALA A 298 19.75 0.01 -14.64
C ALA A 298 20.65 0.73 -13.64
N LEU A 299 20.10 1.59 -12.75
CA LEU A 299 20.84 2.34 -11.75
C LEU A 299 20.59 1.80 -10.34
N ALA A 300 21.65 1.78 -9.52
CA ALA A 300 21.61 1.45 -8.10
C ALA A 300 22.49 2.41 -7.29
N GLU A 301 22.19 2.52 -5.99
CA GLU A 301 22.97 3.34 -5.06
C GLU A 301 24.36 2.74 -4.86
N ASN A 302 25.37 3.62 -4.79
CA ASN A 302 26.74 3.22 -4.46
C ASN A 302 27.03 3.55 -2.99
N GLU A 303 27.09 2.54 -2.13
CA GLU A 303 27.39 2.71 -0.70
C GLU A 303 28.84 3.16 -0.44
N GLN A 304 29.76 2.92 -1.38
CA GLN A 304 31.18 3.24 -1.22
C GLN A 304 31.56 4.61 -1.82
N ASN A 305 30.87 5.01 -2.89
CA ASN A 305 31.14 6.25 -3.60
C ASN A 305 29.85 7.06 -3.82
N PRO A 306 29.51 8.02 -2.95
CA PRO A 306 28.28 8.80 -3.09
C PRO A 306 28.25 9.66 -4.35
N LYS A 307 29.39 9.87 -5.03
CA LYS A 307 29.53 10.73 -6.22
C LYS A 307 29.09 10.05 -7.53
N ALA A 308 28.85 8.73 -7.51
CA ALA A 308 28.51 7.98 -8.70
C ALA A 308 27.41 6.95 -8.44
N CYS A 309 26.55 6.73 -9.44
CA CYS A 309 25.56 5.64 -9.42
C CYS A 309 26.18 4.36 -10.03
N VAL A 310 25.91 3.21 -9.41
CA VAL A 310 26.32 1.90 -9.97
C VAL A 310 25.36 1.52 -11.09
N VAL A 311 25.91 0.96 -12.16
CA VAL A 311 25.14 0.40 -13.27
C VAL A 311 25.00 -1.10 -13.05
N SER A 312 23.77 -1.61 -13.10
CA SER A 312 23.47 -3.05 -12.99
C SER A 312 24.19 -3.83 -14.09
N ASP A 313 24.77 -4.99 -13.75
CA ASP A 313 25.48 -5.90 -14.67
C ASP A 313 24.64 -6.34 -15.89
N THR A 314 23.33 -6.17 -15.81
CA THR A 314 22.39 -6.49 -16.90
C THR A 314 22.47 -5.46 -18.04
N PHE A 315 22.95 -4.25 -17.76
CA PHE A 315 22.99 -3.12 -18.69
C PHE A 315 24.43 -2.65 -18.93
N THR A 316 24.68 -2.09 -20.10
CA THR A 316 25.97 -1.48 -20.46
C THR A 316 25.80 0.03 -20.58
N ALA A 317 26.39 0.79 -19.66
CA ALA A 317 26.50 2.24 -19.77
C ALA A 317 27.76 2.63 -20.55
N LEU A 318 27.61 3.37 -21.64
CA LEU A 318 28.69 3.92 -22.44
C LEU A 318 28.85 5.40 -22.11
N VAL A 319 29.83 5.74 -21.28
CA VAL A 319 30.22 7.13 -20.98
C VAL A 319 31.36 7.49 -21.92
N GLU A 320 31.20 8.52 -22.75
CA GLU A 320 32.21 8.93 -23.75
C GLU A 320 32.70 7.78 -24.65
N ALA A 321 31.78 6.90 -25.06
CA ALA A 321 32.04 5.69 -25.86
C ALA A 321 32.91 4.61 -25.18
N LYS A 322 33.10 4.68 -23.86
CA LYS A 322 33.73 3.63 -23.05
C LYS A 322 32.70 2.99 -22.11
N PRO A 323 32.70 1.65 -21.95
CA PRO A 323 31.85 0.99 -20.98
C PRO A 323 32.29 1.39 -19.57
N ALA A 324 31.32 1.78 -18.75
CA ALA A 324 31.52 2.19 -17.36
C ALA A 324 30.59 1.39 -16.45
N THR A 325 31.14 0.91 -15.33
CA THR A 325 30.38 0.23 -14.26
C THR A 325 29.76 1.22 -13.28
N GLU A 326 30.30 2.44 -13.23
CA GLU A 326 29.82 3.55 -12.43
C GLU A 326 29.71 4.80 -13.29
N VAL A 327 28.70 5.62 -13.03
CA VAL A 327 28.47 6.87 -13.76
C VAL A 327 28.46 8.01 -12.76
N ASP A 328 29.29 9.02 -13.01
CA ASP A 328 29.35 10.23 -12.19
C ASP A 328 27.99 10.96 -12.20
N ASN A 329 27.53 11.33 -11.01
CA ASN A 329 26.20 11.91 -10.82
C ASN A 329 26.01 13.22 -11.60
N ASN A 330 27.08 13.97 -11.87
CA ASN A 330 27.00 15.23 -12.61
C ASN A 330 26.53 15.04 -14.07
N PHE A 331 26.70 13.85 -14.66
CA PHE A 331 26.13 13.56 -15.99
C PHE A 331 24.60 13.50 -15.99
N PHE A 332 24.00 13.29 -14.81
CA PHE A 332 22.55 13.19 -14.64
C PHE A 332 21.90 14.51 -14.21
N LEU A 333 22.66 15.57 -13.95
CA LEU A 333 22.12 16.82 -13.42
C LEU A 333 22.03 17.90 -14.51
N CYS A 334 20.86 18.53 -14.61
CA CYS A 334 20.63 19.71 -15.43
C CYS A 334 20.30 20.89 -14.50
N VAL A 335 21.05 21.99 -14.60
CA VAL A 335 20.83 23.20 -13.79
C VAL A 335 19.66 23.99 -14.36
N VAL A 336 18.72 24.39 -13.50
CA VAL A 336 17.56 25.21 -13.85
C VAL A 336 17.79 26.65 -13.35
N PRO A 337 17.62 27.69 -14.19
CA PRO A 337 17.74 29.09 -13.76
C PRO A 337 16.67 29.49 -12.74
N VAL A 338 17.09 30.11 -11.64
CA VAL A 338 16.21 30.60 -10.56
C VAL A 338 15.96 32.10 -10.70
N VAL A 339 14.70 32.51 -10.59
CA VAL A 339 14.23 33.89 -10.59
C VAL A 339 13.45 34.16 -9.28
N PRO A 340 13.68 35.29 -8.60
CA PRO A 340 12.92 35.63 -7.40
C PRO A 340 11.46 35.97 -7.73
N HIS A 341 10.55 35.50 -6.89
CA HIS A 341 9.11 35.73 -6.97
C HIS A 341 8.55 36.09 -5.59
N GLU A 342 7.40 36.77 -5.56
CA GLU A 342 6.66 37.07 -4.34
C GLU A 342 5.25 36.49 -4.48
N SER A 343 4.96 35.48 -3.67
CA SER A 343 3.64 34.84 -3.65
C SER A 343 2.59 35.77 -3.05
N PRO A 344 1.32 35.70 -3.50
CA PRO A 344 0.20 36.34 -2.80
C PRO A 344 -0.06 35.75 -1.41
N LEU A 345 0.49 34.57 -1.09
CA LEU A 345 0.33 33.90 0.19
C LEU A 345 1.37 34.36 1.21
N ARG A 346 0.93 34.43 2.47
CA ARG A 346 1.78 34.67 3.64
C ARG A 346 2.35 33.36 4.16
N CYS A 347 3.50 33.48 4.84
CA CYS A 347 4.25 32.37 5.40
C CYS A 347 4.54 32.61 6.89
N GLU A 348 3.53 33.04 7.67
CA GLU A 348 3.71 33.44 9.08
C GLU A 348 3.07 32.48 10.08
N PHE A 349 2.07 31.71 9.65
CA PHE A 349 1.38 30.78 10.56
C PHE A 349 2.28 29.59 10.92
N PRO A 350 2.23 29.08 12.18
CA PRO A 350 3.07 27.97 12.62
C PRO A 350 2.94 26.74 11.71
N LYS A 351 4.06 26.27 11.16
CA LYS A 351 4.10 25.14 10.23
C LYS A 351 3.76 23.82 10.92
N LEU A 352 3.14 22.93 10.15
CA LEU A 352 3.02 21.52 10.47
C LEU A 352 4.42 20.85 10.58
N ASN A 353 4.52 19.81 11.41
CA ASN A 353 5.67 18.91 11.47
C ASN A 353 7.04 19.55 11.81
N ARG A 354 7.04 20.72 12.48
CA ARG A 354 8.24 21.37 13.04
C ARG A 354 8.28 21.23 14.55
N GLU A 355 9.45 20.93 15.11
CA GLU A 355 9.64 20.86 16.57
C GLU A 355 9.41 22.24 17.20
N GLY A 356 8.60 22.29 18.26
CA GLY A 356 8.26 23.56 18.94
C GLY A 356 7.23 24.44 18.22
N SER A 357 6.75 24.04 17.04
CA SER A 357 5.65 24.72 16.34
C SER A 357 4.29 24.21 16.83
N TYR A 358 3.54 25.06 17.53
CA TYR A 358 2.22 24.71 18.07
C TYR A 358 1.12 25.50 17.38
N ARG A 359 0.34 24.82 16.53
CA ARG A 359 -0.88 25.40 15.95
C ARG A 359 -1.93 25.53 17.05
N SER A 360 -2.35 26.75 17.34
CA SER A 360 -3.34 27.04 18.38
C SER A 360 -4.35 28.08 17.91
N ARG A 361 -5.55 28.04 18.49
CA ARG A 361 -6.56 29.10 18.30
C ARG A 361 -6.03 30.48 18.71
N ALA A 362 -5.11 30.53 19.69
CA ALA A 362 -4.42 31.74 20.08
C ALA A 362 -3.51 32.30 18.97
N ALA A 363 -2.82 31.43 18.22
CA ALA A 363 -2.03 31.82 17.06
C ALA A 363 -2.92 32.36 15.93
N LEU A 364 -4.06 31.70 15.65
CA LEU A 364 -5.08 32.17 14.70
C LEU A 364 -5.58 33.57 15.09
N LYS A 365 -5.96 33.75 16.36
CA LYS A 365 -6.40 35.04 16.90
C LYS A 365 -5.32 36.12 16.75
N SER A 366 -4.06 35.80 17.08
CA SER A 366 -2.95 36.74 16.95
C SER A 366 -2.75 37.21 15.50
N GLN A 367 -2.82 36.29 14.53
CA GLN A 367 -2.67 36.62 13.11
C GLN A 367 -3.84 37.49 12.60
N LEU A 368 -5.09 37.12 12.93
CA LEU A 368 -6.27 37.91 12.57
C LEU A 368 -6.22 39.32 13.19
N GLN A 369 -5.68 39.45 14.40
CA GLN A 369 -5.51 40.73 15.09
C GLN A 369 -4.41 41.60 14.46
N LYS A 370 -3.29 40.99 14.06
CA LYS A 370 -2.15 41.67 13.43
C LYS A 370 -2.57 42.38 12.13
N TYR A 371 -3.47 41.78 11.36
CA TYR A 371 -3.89 42.29 10.04
C TYR A 371 -5.31 42.89 10.01
N ARG A 372 -5.80 43.40 11.14
CA ARG A 372 -7.14 44.02 11.25
C ARG A 372 -7.43 45.16 10.27
N GLY A 373 -6.40 45.78 9.69
CA GLY A 373 -6.54 46.86 8.71
C GLY A 373 -6.77 46.41 7.27
N GLU A 374 -6.57 45.12 6.95
CA GLU A 374 -6.68 44.59 5.59
C GLU A 374 -8.03 43.92 5.31
N PRO A 375 -8.41 43.69 4.03
CA PRO A 375 -9.57 42.87 3.68
C PRO A 375 -9.47 41.47 4.30
N TYR A 376 -10.60 40.90 4.76
CA TYR A 376 -10.60 39.65 5.53
C TYR A 376 -9.92 38.49 4.77
N ALA A 377 -10.15 38.37 3.46
CA ALA A 377 -9.49 37.37 2.61
C ALA A 377 -7.95 37.46 2.65
N LYS A 378 -7.38 38.67 2.68
CA LYS A 378 -5.92 38.87 2.78
C LYS A 378 -5.35 38.55 4.16
N ARG A 379 -6.18 38.58 5.21
CA ARG A 379 -5.76 38.20 6.58
C ARG A 379 -5.55 36.70 6.71
N ILE A 380 -6.37 35.93 5.98
CA ILE A 380 -6.37 34.46 5.99
C ILE A 380 -5.58 33.84 4.84
N ALA A 381 -4.96 34.66 3.99
CA ALA A 381 -4.13 34.25 2.86
C ALA A 381 -2.79 33.66 3.34
N ASP A 382 -2.82 32.56 4.09
CA ASP A 382 -1.66 31.77 4.52
C ASP A 382 -2.03 30.30 4.34
N PHE A 383 -1.21 29.54 3.61
CA PHE A 383 -1.51 28.15 3.29
C PHE A 383 -1.70 27.28 4.55
N GLN A 384 -0.84 27.45 5.55
CA GLN A 384 -0.86 26.62 6.75
C GLN A 384 -2.05 26.97 7.65
N LEU A 385 -2.48 28.23 7.59
CA LEU A 385 -3.72 28.67 8.22
C LEU A 385 -4.94 28.03 7.55
N LEU A 386 -5.00 27.99 6.22
CA LEU A 386 -6.09 27.37 5.47
C LEU A 386 -6.17 25.87 5.75
N VAL A 387 -5.03 25.18 5.80
CA VAL A 387 -4.97 23.76 6.23
C VAL A 387 -5.46 23.61 7.67
N PHE A 388 -5.13 24.54 8.58
CA PHE A 388 -5.66 24.50 9.95
C PHE A 388 -7.17 24.77 10.03
N LEU A 389 -7.72 25.63 9.17
CA LEU A 389 -9.17 25.88 9.11
C LEU A 389 -9.94 24.67 8.58
N SER A 390 -9.32 23.84 7.75
CA SER A 390 -9.92 22.58 7.28
C SER A 390 -10.19 21.54 8.38
N ASP A 391 -9.61 21.72 9.58
CA ASP A 391 -9.94 20.91 10.75
C ASP A 391 -11.31 21.30 11.36
N PHE A 392 -11.87 22.45 10.98
CA PHE A 392 -13.12 23.00 11.53
C PHE A 392 -14.21 23.25 10.47
N LEU A 393 -13.83 23.35 9.20
CA LEU A 393 -14.70 23.67 8.06
C LEU A 393 -14.76 22.52 7.06
N ASP A 394 -15.82 22.44 6.26
CA ASP A 394 -15.96 21.38 5.27
C ASP A 394 -14.97 21.56 4.11
N LEU A 395 -14.14 20.55 3.88
CA LEU A 395 -13.14 20.49 2.82
C LEU A 395 -13.72 20.60 1.40
N ARG A 396 -14.97 20.19 1.19
CA ARG A 396 -15.59 20.13 -0.14
C ARG A 396 -16.36 21.39 -0.52
N THR A 397 -16.86 22.14 0.45
CA THR A 397 -17.72 23.32 0.20
C THR A 397 -17.09 24.62 0.69
N ASP A 398 -16.62 24.64 1.93
CA ASP A 398 -16.24 25.88 2.61
C ASP A 398 -14.82 26.30 2.19
N ILE A 399 -13.88 25.35 2.17
CA ILE A 399 -12.49 25.60 1.80
C ILE A 399 -12.38 26.12 0.35
N PRO A 400 -13.02 25.53 -0.67
CA PRO A 400 -13.00 26.08 -2.03
C PRO A 400 -13.54 27.50 -2.13
N ALA A 401 -14.63 27.82 -1.42
CA ALA A 401 -15.20 29.17 -1.40
C ALA A 401 -14.25 30.20 -0.78
N ILE A 402 -13.58 29.82 0.31
CA ILE A 402 -12.57 30.67 0.97
C ILE A 402 -11.35 30.85 0.07
N CYS A 403 -10.82 29.77 -0.51
CA CYS A 403 -9.65 29.82 -1.39
C CYS A 403 -9.92 30.65 -2.65
N GLN A 404 -11.13 30.61 -3.20
CA GLN A 404 -11.53 31.45 -4.33
C GLN A 404 -11.46 32.95 -4.00
N ALA A 405 -11.91 33.35 -2.80
CA ALA A 405 -11.83 34.74 -2.34
C ALA A 405 -10.38 35.17 -1.99
N VAL A 406 -9.52 34.22 -1.60
CA VAL A 406 -8.08 34.47 -1.40
C VAL A 406 -7.36 34.68 -2.73
N ARG A 407 -7.71 33.89 -3.75
CA ARG A 407 -7.11 33.95 -5.09
C ARG A 407 -7.53 35.21 -5.86
N ASP A 408 -8.82 35.55 -5.86
CA ASP A 408 -9.34 36.73 -6.53
C ASP A 408 -9.85 37.76 -5.52
N SER A 409 -9.11 38.85 -5.38
CA SER A 409 -9.48 39.97 -4.49
C SER A 409 -10.78 40.67 -4.89
N ASN A 410 -11.32 40.42 -6.08
CA ASN A 410 -12.61 40.97 -6.53
C ASN A 410 -13.81 40.15 -6.05
N ILE A 411 -13.61 38.92 -5.59
CA ILE A 411 -14.67 38.05 -5.07
C ILE A 411 -14.78 38.27 -3.57
N PRO A 412 -15.86 38.91 -3.06
CA PRO A 412 -16.01 39.13 -1.64
C PRO A 412 -16.29 37.79 -0.94
N LEU A 413 -15.61 37.57 0.18
CA LEU A 413 -15.90 36.45 1.07
C LEU A 413 -17.29 36.63 1.67
N ASP A 414 -18.11 35.58 1.67
CA ASP A 414 -19.43 35.61 2.31
C ASP A 414 -19.28 36.03 3.77
N SER A 415 -20.11 36.99 4.19
CA SER A 415 -20.21 37.50 5.56
C SER A 415 -20.34 36.43 6.65
N GLY A 416 -20.81 35.22 6.31
CA GLY A 416 -20.86 34.08 7.24
C GLY A 416 -19.47 33.54 7.64
N TYR A 417 -18.51 33.48 6.70
CA TYR A 417 -17.20 32.87 6.97
C TYR A 417 -16.34 33.67 7.97
N PRO A 418 -16.27 35.02 7.91
CA PRO A 418 -15.60 35.81 8.94
C PRO A 418 -16.14 35.53 10.34
N ILE A 419 -17.46 35.41 10.49
CA ILE A 419 -18.09 35.12 11.79
C ILE A 419 -17.70 33.73 12.28
N LEU A 420 -17.73 32.72 11.39
CA LEU A 420 -17.35 31.35 11.73
C LEU A 420 -15.87 31.28 12.14
N ILE A 421 -14.97 31.87 11.37
CA ILE A 421 -13.53 31.85 11.63
C ILE A 421 -13.21 32.61 12.92
N ASP A 422 -13.82 33.78 13.15
CA ASP A 422 -13.66 34.53 14.39
C ASP A 422 -14.21 33.74 15.60
N SER A 423 -15.30 33.00 15.44
CA SER A 423 -15.83 32.12 16.50
C SER A 423 -14.88 30.98 16.85
N VAL A 424 -14.20 30.40 15.85
CA VAL A 424 -13.17 29.37 16.07
C VAL A 424 -11.96 29.97 16.80
N ALA A 425 -11.64 31.24 16.56
CA ALA A 425 -10.58 31.96 17.26
C ALA A 425 -10.94 32.36 18.71
N ASP A 426 -12.23 32.62 18.99
CA ASP A 426 -12.73 33.12 20.27
C ASP A 426 -13.35 32.08 21.21
N ALA A 427 -13.48 30.81 20.79
CA ALA A 427 -14.04 29.72 21.59
C ALA A 427 -13.22 29.42 22.87
N ASN A 428 -13.40 30.25 23.89
CA ASN A 428 -12.83 30.15 25.22
C ASN A 428 -13.89 30.57 26.27
N LEU A 429 -15.10 30.02 26.17
CA LEU A 429 -16.13 30.07 27.21
C LEU A 429 -17.09 28.90 27.01
N PHE A 430 -17.35 28.13 28.07
CA PHE A 430 -18.17 26.90 28.18
C PHE A 430 -17.40 25.58 28.29
N LEU A 431 -16.78 25.35 29.45
CA LEU A 431 -16.81 24.05 30.12
C LEU A 431 -16.99 24.26 31.64
N TRP A 432 -18.17 23.88 32.14
CA TRP A 432 -18.60 23.86 33.54
C TRP A 432 -18.01 22.63 34.27
N PRO A 433 -17.60 22.71 35.56
CA PRO A 433 -17.21 21.54 36.32
C PRO A 433 -18.42 20.90 37.04
N ALA A 434 -18.77 19.67 36.66
CA ALA A 434 -19.78 18.88 37.37
C ALA A 434 -19.15 18.14 38.57
N THR A 435 -19.73 18.43 39.75
CA THR A 435 -19.82 17.60 40.95
C THR A 435 -18.59 17.41 41.85
N SER A 436 -18.62 18.06 43.01
CA SER A 436 -18.73 17.30 44.27
C SER A 436 -19.45 18.16 45.33
N PHE A 437 -20.68 17.73 45.62
CA PHE A 437 -21.39 18.06 46.84
C PHE A 437 -20.57 17.56 48.03
N ARG A 438 -20.22 18.43 48.97
CA ARG A 438 -20.14 18.08 50.40
C ARG A 438 -20.30 19.34 51.25
N HIS A 439 -21.01 19.11 52.35
CA HIS A 439 -21.64 20.06 53.26
C HIS A 439 -20.79 21.25 53.72
N SER A 440 -21.45 22.40 53.82
CA SER A 440 -21.15 23.46 54.78
C SER A 440 -21.51 22.99 56.21
N PRO A 441 -20.96 23.60 57.28
CA PRO A 441 -21.54 24.88 57.70
C PRO A 441 -20.54 25.92 58.28
N SER A 442 -21.00 27.17 58.17
CA SER A 442 -20.90 28.27 59.15
C SER A 442 -19.54 28.70 59.71
N THR A 443 -19.17 29.97 59.45
CA THR A 443 -19.10 31.11 60.41
C THR A 443 -18.38 32.27 59.70
N THR A 444 -19.11 33.30 59.24
CA THR A 444 -19.31 34.61 59.89
C THR A 444 -18.05 35.47 60.10
N HIS A 445 -18.08 36.62 59.40
CA HIS A 445 -17.60 37.96 59.79
C HIS A 445 -16.25 38.50 59.28
N PRO A 446 -16.18 39.85 59.09
CA PRO A 446 -15.61 40.49 57.90
C PRO A 446 -14.55 41.58 58.23
N PHE A 447 -14.08 42.32 57.20
CA PHE A 447 -13.25 43.55 57.29
C PHE A 447 -11.84 43.30 57.88
N THR A 448 -10.73 43.95 57.49
CA THR A 448 -10.50 45.33 57.04
C THR A 448 -9.09 45.42 56.41
N SER A 449 -8.87 46.52 55.72
CA SER A 449 -7.67 47.02 55.06
C SER A 449 -6.41 47.25 55.91
N ALA A 450 -5.28 47.28 55.19
CA ALA A 450 -4.17 48.25 55.25
C ALA A 450 -2.86 47.89 55.97
N SER A 451 -1.80 47.97 55.14
CA SER A 451 -0.50 48.64 55.32
C SER A 451 0.62 48.01 56.15
N ASP A 452 1.79 48.07 55.50
CA ASP A 452 3.16 48.25 56.02
C ASP A 452 4.04 47.03 56.32
N ALA A 453 5.09 46.94 55.50
CA ALA A 453 6.31 46.18 55.70
C ALA A 453 7.14 46.78 56.88
N PRO A 454 8.13 46.07 57.47
CA PRO A 454 9.38 45.78 56.77
C PRO A 454 10.02 44.40 57.05
N LEU A 455 10.94 44.05 56.15
CA LEU A 455 11.84 42.90 56.22
C LEU A 455 12.67 42.86 57.51
N SER A 456 12.81 41.66 58.10
CA SER A 456 14.11 41.19 58.59
C SER A 456 14.19 39.65 58.58
N MET A 457 15.39 39.20 58.22
CA MET A 457 15.82 37.85 57.86
C MET A 457 15.58 36.80 58.95
N VAL A 458 15.03 35.62 58.59
CA VAL A 458 15.47 34.32 59.14
C VAL A 458 15.21 33.18 58.12
N ASN A 459 16.32 32.58 57.68
CA ASN A 459 16.55 31.20 57.24
C ASN A 459 16.22 30.72 55.82
N ALA A 460 17.31 30.68 55.05
CA ALA A 460 17.61 29.95 53.82
C ALA A 460 17.50 28.41 53.93
N SER A 461 16.52 27.87 54.66
CA SER A 461 16.28 26.41 54.77
C SER A 461 14.93 25.99 54.19
N VAL A 462 14.06 26.95 53.86
CA VAL A 462 12.74 26.69 53.27
C VAL A 462 12.81 26.65 51.74
N PHE A 463 13.76 27.36 51.12
CA PHE A 463 13.83 27.44 49.66
C PHE A 463 14.33 26.15 49.01
N GLU A 464 15.31 25.45 49.60
CA GLU A 464 15.74 24.14 49.10
C GLU A 464 14.65 23.08 49.28
N VAL A 465 13.92 23.10 50.40
CA VAL A 465 12.81 22.15 50.64
C VAL A 465 11.64 22.44 49.68
N VAL A 466 11.32 23.70 49.40
CA VAL A 466 10.27 24.08 48.45
C VAL A 466 10.67 23.76 47.01
N VAL A 467 11.94 23.94 46.62
CA VAL A 467 12.42 23.58 45.27
C VAL A 467 12.45 22.06 45.08
N VAL A 468 12.88 21.30 46.10
CA VAL A 468 12.85 19.82 46.04
C VAL A 468 11.42 19.30 46.04
N CYS A 469 10.51 19.89 46.83
CA CYS A 469 9.09 19.53 46.80
C CYS A 469 8.43 19.93 45.47
N ALA A 470 8.75 21.08 44.89
CA ALA A 470 8.24 21.50 43.58
C ALA A 470 8.76 20.60 42.46
N ALA A 471 10.02 20.18 42.51
CA ALA A 471 10.59 19.22 41.56
C ALA A 471 9.97 17.82 41.70
N LEU A 472 9.71 17.36 42.92
CA LEU A 472 9.00 16.10 43.18
C LEU A 472 7.54 16.16 42.72
N VAL A 473 6.84 17.27 42.94
CA VAL A 473 5.46 17.47 42.46
C VAL A 473 5.44 17.56 40.94
N ALA A 474 6.41 18.22 40.30
CA ALA A 474 6.55 18.27 38.85
C ALA A 474 6.88 16.89 38.24
N ALA A 475 7.76 16.11 38.89
CA ALA A 475 8.09 14.75 38.47
C ALA A 475 6.90 13.78 38.66
N MET A 476 6.14 13.92 39.76
CA MET A 476 4.91 13.17 39.96
C MET A 476 3.81 13.59 39.00
N ALA A 477 3.69 14.89 38.67
CA ALA A 477 2.75 15.38 37.67
C ALA A 477 3.11 14.89 36.26
N ALA A 478 4.40 14.88 35.90
CA ALA A 478 4.88 14.38 34.61
C ALA A 478 4.71 12.86 34.46
N THR A 479 4.92 12.09 35.53
CA THR A 479 4.68 10.64 35.53
C THR A 479 3.19 10.32 35.49
N ARG A 480 2.34 11.11 36.17
CA ARG A 480 0.88 10.98 36.12
C ARG A 480 0.32 11.39 34.76
N ALA A 481 0.85 12.45 34.15
CA ALA A 481 0.53 12.87 32.78
C ALA A 481 0.96 11.81 31.75
N ARG A 482 2.14 11.20 31.88
CA ARG A 482 2.58 10.09 31.02
C ARG A 482 1.73 8.82 31.23
N ALA A 483 1.28 8.55 32.45
CA ALA A 483 0.38 7.42 32.74
C ALA A 483 -1.05 7.67 32.21
N GLU A 484 -1.54 8.90 32.27
CA GLU A 484 -2.82 9.32 31.66
C GLU A 484 -2.73 9.36 30.14
N GLN A 485 -1.60 9.75 29.57
CA GLN A 485 -1.35 9.73 28.12
C GLN A 485 -1.23 8.29 27.59
N ARG A 486 -0.61 7.37 28.34
CA ARG A 486 -0.62 5.92 28.04
C ARG A 486 -2.01 5.29 28.20
N LYS A 487 -2.81 5.72 29.18
CA LYS A 487 -4.21 5.29 29.30
C LYS A 487 -5.07 5.86 28.17
N ARG A 488 -4.87 7.12 27.79
CA ARG A 488 -5.57 7.77 26.66
C ARG A 488 -5.17 7.21 25.30
N GLN A 489 -3.90 6.86 25.08
CA GLN A 489 -3.47 6.12 23.87
C GLN A 489 -4.07 4.70 23.82
N LYS A 490 -4.19 4.01 24.96
CA LYS A 490 -4.88 2.71 25.02
C LYS A 490 -6.40 2.80 24.85
N PHE A 491 -7.02 3.93 25.21
CA PHE A 491 -8.48 4.14 25.12
C PHE A 491 -8.92 4.79 23.80
N ALA A 492 -8.07 5.60 23.16
CA ALA A 492 -8.33 6.19 21.83
C ALA A 492 -8.28 5.15 20.69
N LEU A 493 -7.72 3.97 20.96
CA LEU A 493 -7.72 2.80 20.06
C LEU A 493 -9.01 1.96 20.15
N GLN A 494 -10.02 2.39 20.92
CA GLN A 494 -11.28 1.68 21.10
C GLN A 494 -12.46 2.64 21.15
N GLN A 495 -12.94 3.11 20.00
CA GLN A 495 -14.39 3.37 19.78
C GLN A 495 -14.71 3.66 18.30
N PRO A 496 -15.92 3.27 17.84
CA PRO A 496 -16.20 3.06 16.43
C PRO A 496 -16.76 4.33 15.75
N LEU A 497 -16.32 4.58 14.53
CA LEU A 497 -17.02 5.44 13.58
C LEU A 497 -17.54 4.57 12.46
N VAL A 498 -18.84 4.25 12.50
CA VAL A 498 -19.54 3.68 11.34
C VAL A 498 -20.72 4.58 11.04
N THR A 499 -20.80 5.07 9.80
CA THR A 499 -21.99 5.03 8.95
C THR A 499 -21.62 5.49 7.53
N THR A 500 -21.56 4.57 6.55
CA THR A 500 -22.24 4.63 5.24
C THR A 500 -21.70 3.58 4.26
N LYS A 501 -22.50 3.25 3.24
CA LYS A 501 -22.32 2.20 2.20
C LYS A 501 -20.97 2.16 1.46
N SER A 502 -20.11 3.16 1.60
CA SER A 502 -18.78 3.28 0.98
C SER A 502 -17.76 2.25 1.49
N GLU A 503 -17.97 1.65 2.66
CA GLU A 503 -17.04 0.67 3.25
C GLU A 503 -16.93 -0.64 2.45
N LEU A 504 -17.94 -1.03 1.66
CA LEU A 504 -17.86 -2.26 0.86
C LEU A 504 -16.84 -2.18 -0.29
N GLU A 505 -16.44 -0.97 -0.68
CA GLU A 505 -15.34 -0.77 -1.64
C GLU A 505 -13.98 -0.64 -0.93
N LEU A 506 -13.91 0.01 0.23
CA LEU A 506 -12.69 0.10 1.07
C LEU A 506 -12.25 -1.24 1.68
N VAL A 507 -13.18 -2.15 1.96
CA VAL A 507 -12.87 -3.50 2.45
C VAL A 507 -12.05 -4.29 1.42
N LYS A 508 -12.11 -3.97 0.12
CA LYS A 508 -11.31 -4.65 -0.92
C LYS A 508 -9.82 -4.36 -0.82
N ASP A 509 -9.44 -3.18 -0.34
CA ASP A 509 -8.02 -2.79 -0.15
C ASP A 509 -7.49 -3.20 1.22
N ILE A 510 -8.37 -3.46 2.19
CA ILE A 510 -8.04 -3.86 3.57
C ILE A 510 -8.05 -5.38 3.76
N VAL A 511 -8.79 -6.14 2.94
CA VAL A 511 -8.87 -7.60 3.03
C VAL A 511 -8.99 -8.19 1.63
N TYR A 512 -7.95 -8.90 1.18
CA TYR A 512 -7.99 -9.61 -0.10
C TYR A 512 -8.76 -10.94 0.08
N ILE A 513 -9.89 -11.09 -0.62
CA ILE A 513 -10.70 -12.30 -0.61
C ILE A 513 -10.45 -13.07 -1.90
N ASN A 514 -9.92 -14.28 -1.78
CA ASN A 514 -9.63 -15.13 -2.93
C ASN A 514 -10.77 -16.14 -3.14
N ASN A 515 -11.84 -15.74 -3.86
CA ASN A 515 -12.65 -16.60 -4.76
C ASN A 515 -13.95 -15.93 -5.24
N SER A 516 -14.15 -15.99 -6.57
CA SER A 516 -15.40 -15.87 -7.35
C SER A 516 -16.63 -15.20 -6.70
N THR A 517 -16.69 -13.87 -6.68
CA THR A 517 -17.93 -13.14 -6.40
C THR A 517 -18.83 -13.10 -7.64
N GLN A 518 -20.02 -13.70 -7.54
CA GLN A 518 -21.16 -13.30 -8.38
C GLN A 518 -21.63 -11.88 -8.00
N PRO A 519 -22.39 -11.19 -8.87
CA PRO A 519 -22.66 -9.74 -8.76
C PRO A 519 -23.53 -9.32 -7.55
N ASP A 520 -24.02 -10.25 -6.73
CA ASP A 520 -24.97 -9.97 -5.66
C ASP A 520 -24.34 -9.71 -4.28
N GLY A 521 -23.00 -9.70 -4.18
CA GLY A 521 -22.28 -9.39 -2.94
C GLY A 521 -22.52 -10.40 -1.80
N SER A 522 -23.15 -11.55 -2.09
CA SER A 522 -23.39 -12.58 -1.09
C SER A 522 -22.23 -13.56 -1.03
N PHE A 523 -21.54 -13.60 0.12
CA PHE A 523 -20.46 -14.54 0.41
C PHE A 523 -21.02 -15.95 0.61
N ARG A 524 -21.17 -16.73 -0.46
CA ARG A 524 -21.42 -18.16 -0.36
C ARG A 524 -20.07 -18.88 -0.26
N ILE A 525 -19.65 -19.20 0.96
CA ILE A 525 -18.87 -20.43 1.16
C ILE A 525 -19.79 -21.53 0.63
N GLU A 526 -19.47 -22.10 -0.54
CA GLU A 526 -20.07 -23.38 -0.91
C GLU A 526 -19.90 -24.24 0.32
N ARG A 527 -21.00 -24.64 0.95
CA ARG A 527 -20.97 -25.49 2.12
C ARG A 527 -20.23 -26.76 1.69
N SER A 528 -18.92 -26.77 1.87
CA SER A 528 -18.13 -27.99 1.96
C SER A 528 -18.96 -28.85 2.89
N ARG A 529 -19.39 -29.99 2.35
CA ARG A 529 -20.41 -30.89 2.88
C ARG A 529 -19.99 -31.40 4.25
N HIS A 530 -19.99 -30.54 5.26
CA HIS A 530 -19.42 -30.81 6.57
C HIS A 530 -20.43 -31.62 7.36
N LEU A 531 -20.23 -32.93 7.21
CA LEU A 531 -20.19 -33.92 8.28
C LEU A 531 -20.39 -33.27 9.64
N VAL A 532 -21.66 -33.22 10.01
CA VAL A 532 -22.11 -33.02 11.38
C VAL A 532 -21.40 -34.06 12.24
N ASN A 533 -20.90 -33.68 13.42
CA ASN A 533 -20.30 -34.66 14.32
C ASN A 533 -21.36 -35.69 14.79
N GLU A 534 -20.95 -36.75 15.47
CA GLU A 534 -21.86 -37.81 15.95
C GLU A 534 -23.01 -37.27 16.84
N GLU A 535 -22.86 -36.06 17.39
CA GLU A 535 -23.81 -35.39 18.29
C GLU A 535 -24.71 -34.33 17.61
N GLY A 536 -24.62 -34.13 16.29
CA GLY A 536 -25.46 -33.14 15.61
C GLY A 536 -24.86 -31.72 15.51
N ASN A 537 -23.66 -31.48 16.04
CA ASN A 537 -23.02 -30.17 16.09
C ASN A 537 -22.09 -29.93 14.89
N GLN A 538 -22.15 -28.71 14.34
CA GLN A 538 -21.18 -28.22 13.36
C GLN A 538 -20.04 -27.48 14.08
N ILE A 539 -18.82 -28.00 13.95
CA ILE A 539 -17.61 -27.36 14.47
C ILE A 539 -16.91 -26.66 13.30
N LEU A 540 -16.64 -25.36 13.46
CA LEU A 540 -15.93 -24.54 12.48
C LEU A 540 -14.43 -24.58 12.74
N VAL A 541 -13.63 -24.89 11.73
CA VAL A 541 -12.17 -24.85 11.81
C VAL A 541 -11.65 -23.60 11.08
N VAL A 542 -10.95 -22.73 11.80
CA VAL A 542 -10.36 -21.50 11.26
C VAL A 542 -8.84 -21.60 11.33
N GLY A 543 -8.16 -21.48 10.19
CA GLY A 543 -6.71 -21.42 10.10
C GLY A 543 -6.18 -19.99 10.03
N VAL A 544 -5.16 -19.66 10.82
CA VAL A 544 -4.45 -18.37 10.81
C VAL A 544 -2.97 -18.62 10.51
N CYS A 545 -2.57 -18.35 9.27
CA CYS A 545 -1.20 -18.51 8.77
C CYS A 545 -0.52 -17.14 8.59
N GLY A 546 0.81 -17.13 8.50
CA GLY A 546 1.58 -15.93 8.19
C GLY A 546 3.04 -16.07 8.63
N GLY A 547 3.91 -15.23 8.07
CA GLY A 547 5.33 -15.24 8.42
C GLY A 547 5.58 -14.95 9.91
N SER A 548 6.71 -15.41 10.47
CA SER A 548 7.12 -15.01 11.82
C SER A 548 7.15 -13.49 11.95
N GLY A 549 6.52 -12.93 12.99
CA GLY A 549 6.45 -11.47 13.20
C GLY A 549 5.29 -10.76 12.50
N SER A 550 4.46 -11.47 11.72
CA SER A 550 3.31 -10.90 10.99
C SER A 550 2.16 -10.43 11.88
N GLY A 551 2.04 -10.97 13.10
CA GLY A 551 0.92 -10.69 13.99
C GLY A 551 -0.17 -11.76 14.02
N LYS A 552 0.03 -12.94 13.40
CA LYS A 552 -0.85 -14.13 13.49
C LYS A 552 -1.32 -14.48 14.91
N THR A 553 -0.40 -14.49 15.88
CA THR A 553 -0.71 -14.79 17.29
C THR A 553 -1.50 -13.66 17.93
N THR A 554 -1.23 -12.41 17.55
CA THR A 554 -1.98 -11.23 18.01
C THR A 554 -3.42 -11.29 17.51
N LEU A 555 -3.63 -11.62 16.22
CA LEU A 555 -4.97 -11.81 15.65
C LEU A 555 -5.71 -12.94 16.38
N SER A 556 -5.06 -14.07 16.58
CA SER A 556 -5.66 -15.22 17.26
C SER A 556 -6.10 -14.90 18.69
N ARG A 557 -5.28 -14.14 19.43
CA ARG A 557 -5.62 -13.66 20.78
C ARG A 557 -6.78 -12.67 20.76
N ALA A 558 -6.82 -11.77 19.78
CA ALA A 558 -7.93 -10.83 19.63
C ALA A 558 -9.25 -11.56 19.33
N ILE A 559 -9.22 -12.56 18.42
CA ILE A 559 -10.38 -13.40 18.13
C ILE A 559 -10.88 -14.11 19.40
N MET A 560 -9.99 -14.72 20.18
CA MET A 560 -10.38 -15.38 21.43
C MET A 560 -10.94 -14.41 22.48
N ALA A 561 -10.37 -13.19 22.56
CA ALA A 561 -10.81 -12.18 23.52
C ALA A 561 -12.22 -11.67 23.21
N GLU A 562 -12.52 -11.40 21.94
CA GLU A 562 -13.82 -10.86 21.51
C GLU A 562 -14.89 -11.93 21.32
N PHE A 563 -14.52 -13.09 20.76
CA PHE A 563 -15.45 -14.21 20.58
C PHE A 563 -15.65 -15.01 21.87
N GLY A 564 -14.82 -14.88 22.89
CA GLY A 564 -14.89 -15.64 24.13
C GLY A 564 -14.06 -16.92 24.08
N ALA A 565 -13.04 -16.97 24.93
CA ALA A 565 -12.03 -18.03 24.97
C ALA A 565 -12.61 -19.41 25.33
N ASP A 566 -13.74 -19.46 26.03
CA ASP A 566 -14.46 -20.68 26.38
C ASP A 566 -15.13 -21.34 25.16
N ARG A 567 -15.38 -20.58 24.08
CA ARG A 567 -16.02 -21.06 22.84
C ARG A 567 -15.02 -21.45 21.76
N VAL A 568 -13.72 -21.30 22.02
CA VAL A 568 -12.64 -21.53 21.06
C VAL A 568 -11.69 -22.60 21.58
N SER A 569 -11.42 -23.62 20.79
CA SER A 569 -10.29 -24.54 21.01
C SER A 569 -9.10 -24.02 20.21
N TYR A 570 -8.11 -23.42 20.88
CA TYR A 570 -6.93 -22.85 20.22
C TYR A 570 -5.80 -23.88 20.10
N LEU A 571 -5.39 -24.17 18.86
CA LEU A 571 -4.38 -25.16 18.53
C LEU A 571 -3.21 -24.52 17.76
N SER A 572 -2.07 -24.38 18.44
CA SER A 572 -0.84 -23.88 17.80
C SER A 572 -0.07 -25.03 17.14
N HIS A 573 0.36 -24.83 15.90
CA HIS A 573 1.22 -25.77 15.16
C HIS A 573 2.58 -25.93 15.83
N ASP A 574 3.05 -24.89 16.53
CA ASP A 574 4.32 -24.91 17.25
C ASP A 574 4.34 -25.96 18.38
N TYR A 575 3.18 -26.44 18.86
CA TYR A 575 3.12 -27.56 19.81
C TYR A 575 3.50 -28.92 19.20
N TYR A 576 3.48 -29.02 17.87
CA TYR A 576 3.72 -30.25 17.13
C TYR A 576 5.15 -30.36 16.60
N TYR A 577 6.10 -29.58 17.13
CA TYR A 577 7.52 -29.83 16.84
C TYR A 577 7.93 -31.24 17.23
N LYS A 578 8.70 -31.90 16.36
CA LYS A 578 9.26 -33.23 16.62
C LYS A 578 10.16 -33.20 17.85
N ASP A 579 10.12 -34.28 18.63
CA ASP A 579 10.97 -34.36 19.81
C ASP A 579 12.43 -34.60 19.42
N LEU A 580 13.28 -33.63 19.75
CA LEU A 580 14.72 -33.67 19.51
C LEU A 580 15.50 -34.07 20.77
N ALA A 581 14.84 -34.64 21.80
CA ALA A 581 15.48 -35.08 23.04
C ALA A 581 16.71 -36.00 22.83
N HIS A 582 16.73 -36.74 21.71
CA HIS A 582 17.83 -37.61 21.31
C HIS A 582 19.09 -36.89 20.81
N LEU A 583 19.01 -35.59 20.48
CA LEU A 583 20.13 -34.77 20.02
C LEU A 583 20.77 -33.97 21.17
N THR A 584 22.05 -33.63 21.04
CA THR A 584 22.74 -32.72 21.97
C THR A 584 22.23 -31.27 21.81
N MET A 585 22.43 -30.42 22.83
CA MET A 585 22.03 -29.00 22.77
C MET A 585 22.60 -28.27 21.54
N ASP A 586 23.87 -28.49 21.21
CA ASP A 586 24.52 -27.88 20.04
C ASP A 586 23.92 -28.35 18.71
N GLN A 587 23.46 -29.61 18.65
CA GLN A 587 22.77 -30.15 17.47
C GLN A 587 21.35 -29.61 17.35
N ARG A 588 20.63 -29.46 18.48
CA ARG A 588 19.29 -28.84 18.51
C ARG A 588 19.34 -27.38 18.08
N ALA A 589 20.35 -26.62 18.52
CA ALA A 589 20.52 -25.22 18.15
C ALA A 589 20.73 -24.99 16.64
N LYS A 590 21.21 -26.02 15.92
CA LYS A 590 21.42 -25.99 14.46
C LYS A 590 20.23 -26.54 13.67
N HIS A 591 19.20 -27.04 14.34
CA HIS A 591 18.04 -27.61 13.68
C HIS A 591 17.15 -26.51 13.06
N ASN A 592 16.71 -26.69 11.83
CA ASN A 592 15.85 -25.73 11.15
C ASN A 592 14.38 -25.95 11.52
N PHE A 593 13.88 -25.18 12.48
CA PHE A 593 12.49 -25.23 12.96
C PHE A 593 11.47 -24.58 12.00
N ASP A 594 11.92 -23.90 10.95
CA ASP A 594 11.05 -23.28 9.95
C ASP A 594 10.83 -24.18 8.71
N HIS A 595 11.38 -25.41 8.71
CA HIS A 595 11.14 -26.40 7.66
C HIS A 595 9.94 -27.31 8.00
N PRO A 596 9.07 -27.70 7.03
CA PRO A 596 7.93 -28.60 7.27
C PRO A 596 8.29 -29.90 8.02
N ASP A 597 9.44 -30.51 7.70
CA ASP A 597 9.91 -31.74 8.34
C ASP A 597 10.18 -31.62 9.84
N ALA A 598 10.29 -30.41 10.38
CA ALA A 598 10.45 -30.18 11.82
C ALA A 598 9.18 -30.49 12.61
N LEU A 599 8.02 -30.60 11.94
CA LEU A 599 6.70 -30.69 12.55
C LEU A 599 6.08 -32.08 12.32
N GLU A 600 5.32 -32.56 13.30
CA GLU A 600 4.46 -33.75 13.20
C GLU A 600 3.07 -33.36 12.69
N THR A 601 3.01 -32.81 11.48
CA THR A 601 1.74 -32.35 10.87
C THR A 601 0.70 -33.47 10.77
N ASP A 602 1.11 -34.71 10.51
CA ASP A 602 0.22 -35.88 10.49
C ASP A 602 -0.50 -36.09 11.84
N LEU A 603 0.20 -35.87 12.96
CA LEU A 603 -0.38 -35.96 14.30
C LEU A 603 -1.41 -34.85 14.52
N MET A 604 -1.10 -33.63 14.07
CA MET A 604 -2.02 -32.50 14.13
C MET A 604 -3.27 -32.74 13.29
N VAL A 605 -3.13 -33.29 12.08
CA VAL A 605 -4.25 -33.70 11.20
C VAL A 605 -5.13 -34.74 11.91
N LYS A 606 -4.53 -35.72 12.58
CA LYS A 606 -5.27 -36.72 13.38
C LYS A 606 -6.04 -36.06 14.53
N HIS A 607 -5.39 -35.19 15.31
CA HIS A 607 -6.02 -34.49 16.42
C HIS A 607 -7.14 -33.56 15.95
N LEU A 608 -6.94 -32.84 14.86
CA LEU A 608 -7.96 -31.94 14.30
C LEU A 608 -9.19 -32.72 13.81
N LYS A 609 -9.00 -33.89 13.18
CA LYS A 609 -10.10 -34.80 12.82
C LYS A 609 -10.86 -35.31 14.06
N GLN A 610 -10.15 -35.65 15.14
CA GLN A 610 -10.75 -36.11 16.39
C GLN A 610 -11.55 -35.00 17.08
N LEU A 611 -10.98 -33.79 17.19
CA LEU A 611 -11.66 -32.62 17.74
C LEU A 611 -12.91 -32.28 16.92
N ARG A 612 -12.80 -32.29 15.59
CA ARG A 612 -13.95 -32.08 14.69
C ARG A 612 -15.05 -33.15 14.87
N ALA A 613 -14.67 -34.36 15.27
CA ALA A 613 -15.60 -35.44 15.59
C ALA A 613 -16.17 -35.36 17.03
N GLY A 614 -15.88 -34.30 17.80
CA GLY A 614 -16.36 -34.15 19.17
C GLY A 614 -15.52 -34.89 20.23
N LYS A 615 -14.34 -35.41 19.88
CA LYS A 615 -13.48 -36.17 20.80
C LYS A 615 -12.40 -35.26 21.42
N THR A 616 -12.21 -35.38 22.73
CA THR A 616 -11.09 -34.74 23.45
C THR A 616 -9.77 -35.34 22.98
N VAL A 617 -8.75 -34.50 22.79
CA VAL A 617 -7.40 -34.93 22.38
C VAL A 617 -6.35 -34.45 23.37
N ASP A 618 -5.29 -35.22 23.51
CA ASP A 618 -4.14 -34.87 24.35
C ASP A 618 -3.10 -34.12 23.51
N VAL A 619 -3.12 -32.79 23.60
CA VAL A 619 -2.21 -31.93 22.82
C VAL A 619 -0.82 -31.95 23.45
N PRO A 620 0.26 -32.15 22.67
CA PRO A 620 1.62 -32.09 23.19
C PRO A 620 1.93 -30.70 23.76
N VAL A 621 2.77 -30.64 24.79
CA VAL A 621 3.34 -29.39 25.30
C VAL A 621 4.80 -29.31 24.85
N TYR A 622 5.18 -28.20 24.21
CA TYR A 622 6.53 -27.99 23.71
C TYR A 622 7.24 -26.91 24.51
N ASP A 623 8.46 -27.22 24.97
CA ASP A 623 9.31 -26.26 25.68
C ASP A 623 10.31 -25.63 24.69
N PHE A 624 10.11 -24.34 24.43
CA PHE A 624 10.95 -23.55 23.53
C PHE A 624 12.33 -23.23 24.09
N SER A 625 12.54 -23.35 25.40
CA SER A 625 13.83 -23.12 26.06
C SER A 625 14.77 -24.33 25.91
N THR A 626 14.22 -25.54 26.00
CA THR A 626 14.99 -26.80 25.89
C THR A 626 14.94 -27.44 24.50
N HIS A 627 14.13 -26.88 23.61
CA HIS A 627 13.86 -27.40 22.26
C HIS A 627 13.45 -28.89 22.28
N SER A 628 12.57 -29.25 23.22
CA SER A 628 12.11 -30.62 23.42
C SER A 628 10.64 -30.66 23.81
N ARG A 629 10.00 -31.81 23.54
CA ARG A 629 8.62 -32.05 23.97
C ARG A 629 8.58 -32.42 25.45
N CYS A 630 7.64 -31.88 26.19
CA CYS A 630 7.35 -32.30 27.56
C CYS A 630 6.67 -33.67 27.55
N GLN A 631 6.93 -34.51 28.55
CA GLN A 631 6.20 -35.78 28.71
C GLN A 631 4.71 -35.56 29.01
N ASN A 632 4.35 -34.38 29.52
CA ASN A 632 2.98 -34.02 29.82
C ASN A 632 2.25 -33.50 28.58
N THR A 633 1.01 -33.92 28.42
CA THR A 633 0.06 -33.39 27.43
C THR A 633 -1.01 -32.54 28.12
N THR A 634 -1.64 -31.65 27.36
CA THR A 634 -2.79 -30.86 27.84
C THR A 634 -4.06 -31.40 27.17
N PRO A 635 -5.07 -31.86 27.93
CA PRO A 635 -6.33 -32.31 27.34
C PRO A 635 -7.09 -31.11 26.76
N MET A 636 -7.45 -31.21 25.47
CA MET A 636 -8.20 -30.20 24.75
C MET A 636 -9.57 -30.75 24.36
N LYS A 637 -10.62 -30.12 24.89
CA LYS A 637 -12.00 -30.40 24.50
C LYS A 637 -12.35 -29.65 23.20
N PRO A 638 -13.20 -30.22 22.35
CA PRO A 638 -13.70 -29.54 21.17
C PRO A 638 -14.77 -28.51 21.54
N ASN A 639 -14.62 -27.30 21.01
CA ASN A 639 -15.59 -26.21 21.12
C ASN A 639 -16.22 -25.90 19.75
N SER A 640 -17.18 -24.97 19.71
CA SER A 640 -17.88 -24.57 18.48
C SER A 640 -16.94 -24.05 17.38
N VAL A 641 -15.80 -23.49 17.77
CA VAL A 641 -14.76 -23.01 16.85
C VAL A 641 -13.42 -23.61 17.28
N ILE A 642 -12.69 -24.18 16.33
CA ILE A 642 -11.29 -24.59 16.49
C ILE A 642 -10.43 -23.59 15.74
N LEU A 643 -9.55 -22.90 16.45
CA LEU A 643 -8.63 -21.91 15.88
C LEU A 643 -7.25 -22.53 15.75
N VAL A 644 -6.80 -22.75 14.54
CA VAL A 644 -5.50 -23.35 14.20
C VAL A 644 -4.53 -22.25 13.77
N GLU A 645 -3.39 -22.11 14.43
CA GLU A 645 -2.41 -21.06 14.13
C GLU A 645 -1.01 -21.64 13.93
N GLY A 646 -0.27 -21.14 12.93
CA GLY A 646 1.11 -21.56 12.70
C GLY A 646 1.69 -20.96 11.42
N ILE A 647 3.02 -21.03 11.28
CA ILE A 647 3.70 -20.46 10.11
C ILE A 647 3.58 -21.34 8.85
N LEU A 648 3.32 -22.64 9.00
CA LEU A 648 3.35 -23.64 7.92
C LEU A 648 2.03 -24.40 7.74
N ILE A 649 0.96 -23.97 8.41
CA ILE A 649 -0.32 -24.70 8.44
C ILE A 649 -1.03 -24.78 7.07
N PHE A 650 -0.66 -23.90 6.14
CA PHE A 650 -1.16 -23.91 4.75
C PHE A 650 -0.20 -24.55 3.76
N ALA A 651 1.03 -24.89 4.18
CA ALA A 651 2.00 -25.56 3.33
C ALA A 651 1.66 -27.05 3.14
N ASP A 652 0.98 -27.65 4.12
CA ASP A 652 0.48 -29.02 4.05
C ASP A 652 -0.99 -29.04 3.58
N GLN A 653 -1.24 -29.71 2.44
CA GLN A 653 -2.57 -29.74 1.84
C GLN A 653 -3.59 -30.48 2.71
N ALA A 654 -3.20 -31.59 3.35
CA ALA A 654 -4.11 -32.40 4.15
C ALA A 654 -4.59 -31.66 5.40
N LEU A 655 -3.74 -30.83 5.99
CA LEU A 655 -4.09 -29.94 7.08
C LEU A 655 -4.95 -28.76 6.59
N ALA A 656 -4.57 -28.12 5.47
CA ALA A 656 -5.32 -27.00 4.90
C ALA A 656 -6.75 -27.39 4.48
N ASP A 657 -6.95 -28.61 3.95
CA ASP A 657 -8.25 -29.14 3.53
C ASP A 657 -9.23 -29.35 4.71
N LEU A 658 -8.71 -29.47 5.93
CA LEU A 658 -9.55 -29.60 7.13
C LEU A 658 -10.06 -28.25 7.64
N MET A 659 -9.53 -27.14 7.14
CA MET A 659 -9.90 -25.78 7.57
C MET A 659 -11.03 -25.23 6.71
N ASP A 660 -12.04 -24.67 7.37
CA ASP A 660 -13.23 -24.13 6.74
C ASP A 660 -13.05 -22.65 6.35
N ILE A 661 -12.20 -21.92 7.08
CA ILE A 661 -11.77 -20.55 6.76
C ILE A 661 -10.25 -20.47 6.90
N LYS A 662 -9.55 -20.03 5.86
CA LYS A 662 -8.09 -19.88 5.82
C LYS A 662 -7.69 -18.40 5.73
N ILE A 663 -7.16 -17.88 6.82
CA ILE A 663 -6.73 -16.49 6.97
C ILE A 663 -5.20 -16.42 6.91
N PHE A 664 -4.67 -15.57 6.04
CA PHE A 664 -3.23 -15.28 5.94
C PHE A 664 -2.95 -13.85 6.40
N VAL A 665 -2.08 -13.69 7.40
CA VAL A 665 -1.66 -12.38 7.90
C VAL A 665 -0.36 -11.96 7.20
N GLU A 666 -0.46 -10.92 6.38
CA GLU A 666 0.63 -10.38 5.60
C GLU A 666 1.23 -9.14 6.28
N THR A 667 2.56 -9.06 6.29
CA THR A 667 3.31 -7.93 6.83
C THR A 667 4.66 -7.88 6.15
N ALA A 668 5.15 -6.67 5.84
CA ALA A 668 6.46 -6.46 5.22
C ALA A 668 7.60 -7.14 6.01
N ALA A 669 8.61 -7.64 5.29
CA ALA A 669 9.64 -8.52 5.84
C ALA A 669 10.54 -7.83 6.88
N ASP A 670 10.82 -6.54 6.68
CA ASP A 670 11.51 -5.63 7.58
C ASP A 670 10.76 -5.44 8.90
N ILE A 671 9.45 -5.13 8.86
CA ILE A 671 8.61 -4.99 10.06
C ILE A 671 8.57 -6.31 10.83
N ARG A 672 8.44 -7.44 10.11
CA ARG A 672 8.47 -8.78 10.71
C ARG A 672 9.80 -9.08 11.38
N LEU A 673 10.91 -8.69 10.77
CA LEU A 673 12.25 -8.85 11.32
C LEU A 673 12.41 -8.02 12.59
N VAL A 674 12.07 -6.73 12.57
CA VAL A 674 12.16 -5.85 13.76
C VAL A 674 11.33 -6.39 14.91
N ARG A 675 10.07 -6.78 14.65
CA ARG A 675 9.20 -7.40 15.66
C ARG A 675 9.78 -8.71 16.20
N ARG A 676 10.38 -9.53 15.33
CA ARG A 676 11.05 -10.77 15.74
C ARG A 676 12.27 -10.49 16.60
N MET A 677 13.11 -9.51 16.23
CA MET A 677 14.28 -9.11 17.01
C MET A 677 13.88 -8.68 18.41
N HIS A 678 12.94 -7.74 18.53
CA HIS A 678 12.45 -7.27 19.81
C HIS A 678 11.95 -8.42 20.70
N ARG A 679 11.08 -9.28 20.15
CA ARG A 679 10.53 -10.43 20.87
C ARG A 679 11.59 -11.44 21.28
N ASP A 680 12.48 -11.85 20.36
CA ASP A 680 13.47 -12.90 20.62
C ASP A 680 14.60 -12.37 21.53
N MET A 681 14.88 -11.07 21.54
CA MET A 681 15.83 -10.44 22.48
C MET A 681 15.22 -10.31 23.89
N GLU A 682 14.01 -9.75 24.01
CA GLU A 682 13.40 -9.50 25.31
C GLU A 682 12.83 -10.75 25.98
N GLU A 683 12.11 -11.59 25.23
CA GLU A 683 11.38 -12.73 25.79
C GLU A 683 12.23 -14.01 25.84
N ARG A 684 13.28 -14.11 25.00
CA ARG A 684 14.10 -15.33 24.85
C ARG A 684 15.59 -15.12 25.13
N GLY A 685 16.01 -13.90 25.48
CA GLY A 685 17.39 -13.59 25.88
C GLY A 685 18.44 -13.78 24.79
N ARG A 686 18.07 -13.68 23.51
CA ARG A 686 19.02 -13.82 22.38
C ARG A 686 19.70 -12.50 22.04
N THR A 687 20.89 -12.57 21.44
CA THR A 687 21.57 -11.37 20.90
C THR A 687 21.02 -10.98 19.53
N ALA A 688 21.10 -9.70 19.18
CA ALA A 688 20.66 -9.18 17.87
C ALA A 688 21.37 -9.90 16.71
N GLU A 689 22.69 -10.11 16.82
CA GLU A 689 23.50 -10.86 15.85
C GLU A 689 22.98 -12.29 15.65
N SER A 690 22.70 -13.01 16.74
CA SER A 690 22.18 -14.38 16.67
C SER A 690 20.83 -14.46 15.96
N VAL A 691 19.94 -13.49 16.22
CA VAL A 691 18.63 -13.43 15.56
C VAL A 691 18.77 -13.10 14.08
N MET A 692 19.64 -12.16 13.72
CA MET A 692 19.89 -11.76 12.33
C MET A 692 20.51 -12.89 11.52
N ASP A 693 21.50 -13.58 12.10
CA ASP A 693 22.13 -14.76 11.50
C ASP A 693 21.12 -15.87 11.23
N GLN A 694 20.27 -16.18 12.22
CA GLN A 694 19.21 -17.17 12.06
C GLN A 694 18.23 -16.75 10.97
N TYR A 695 17.85 -15.47 10.96
CA TYR A 695 16.89 -14.94 9.99
C TYR A 695 17.38 -15.11 8.56
N MET A 696 18.63 -14.72 8.29
CA MET A 696 19.23 -14.83 6.96
C MET A 696 19.45 -16.28 6.53
N LYS A 697 19.94 -17.14 7.45
CA LYS A 697 20.29 -18.54 7.13
C LYS A 697 19.06 -19.45 6.98
N THR A 698 18.00 -19.23 7.76
CA THR A 698 16.89 -20.20 7.88
C THR A 698 15.51 -19.55 7.69
N VAL A 699 15.16 -18.52 8.46
CA VAL A 699 13.79 -17.99 8.49
C VAL A 699 13.35 -17.40 7.15
N ARG A 700 14.17 -16.55 6.54
CA ARG A 700 13.84 -15.88 5.26
C ARG A 700 13.76 -16.90 4.10
N PRO A 701 14.74 -17.81 3.89
CA PRO A 701 14.62 -18.85 2.87
C PRO A 701 13.38 -19.73 3.04
N MET A 702 13.10 -20.20 4.25
CA MET A 702 11.94 -21.05 4.53
C MET A 702 10.61 -20.30 4.34
N HIS A 703 10.57 -19.03 4.72
CA HIS A 703 9.41 -18.19 4.48
C HIS A 703 9.12 -18.05 2.98
N MET A 704 10.11 -17.73 2.15
CA MET A 704 9.92 -17.60 0.70
C MET A 704 9.53 -18.92 0.03
N MET A 705 10.08 -20.04 0.52
CA MET A 705 9.88 -21.36 -0.08
C MET A 705 8.53 -21.98 0.29
N PHE A 706 8.07 -21.86 1.53
CA PHE A 706 6.90 -22.57 2.02
C PHE A 706 5.77 -21.64 2.47
N VAL A 707 6.08 -20.64 3.29
CA VAL A 707 5.06 -19.78 3.92
C VAL A 707 4.42 -18.84 2.88
N GLU A 708 5.23 -18.12 2.13
CA GLU A 708 4.77 -17.16 1.11
C GLU A 708 4.04 -17.88 -0.03
N GLN A 709 4.55 -19.04 -0.46
CA GLN A 709 3.88 -19.85 -1.49
C GLN A 709 2.51 -20.35 -1.04
N SER A 710 2.33 -20.58 0.26
CA SER A 710 1.05 -21.03 0.83
C SER A 710 -0.02 -19.93 0.90
N LYS A 711 0.35 -18.65 0.69
CA LYS A 711 -0.61 -17.52 0.63
C LYS A 711 -1.73 -17.76 -0.40
N ARG A 712 -1.42 -18.46 -1.51
CA ARG A 712 -2.37 -18.75 -2.60
C ARG A 712 -3.57 -19.60 -2.18
N VAL A 713 -3.47 -20.38 -1.10
CA VAL A 713 -4.57 -21.23 -0.61
C VAL A 713 -5.43 -20.52 0.46
N ALA A 714 -5.09 -19.28 0.83
CA ALA A 714 -5.85 -18.51 1.79
C ALA A 714 -7.15 -17.99 1.15
N ASP A 715 -8.23 -18.04 1.92
CA ASP A 715 -9.52 -17.45 1.56
C ASP A 715 -9.51 -15.94 1.83
N ILE A 716 -8.80 -15.52 2.88
CA ILE A 716 -8.74 -14.14 3.39
C ILE A 716 -7.27 -13.77 3.61
N ILE A 717 -6.82 -12.66 3.05
CA ILE A 717 -5.50 -12.06 3.31
C ILE A 717 -5.70 -10.75 4.04
N ILE A 718 -5.05 -10.61 5.19
CA ILE A 718 -5.06 -9.40 6.01
C ILE A 718 -3.69 -8.71 5.88
N PRO A 719 -3.60 -7.58 5.15
CA PRO A 719 -2.38 -6.81 5.02
C PRO A 719 -2.06 -6.03 6.31
N HIS A 720 -0.78 -5.71 6.48
CA HIS A 720 -0.24 -4.91 7.59
C HIS A 720 -0.45 -5.45 9.03
N GLY A 721 -0.87 -6.71 9.21
CA GLY A 721 -1.05 -7.32 10.52
C GLY A 721 -2.48 -7.23 11.05
N VAL A 722 -2.67 -7.10 12.37
CA VAL A 722 -4.02 -7.09 12.97
C VAL A 722 -4.72 -5.76 12.68
N ASN A 723 -5.88 -5.83 12.03
CA ASN A 723 -6.75 -4.70 11.73
C ASN A 723 -8.12 -4.90 12.42
N SER A 724 -8.65 -3.87 13.07
CA SER A 724 -9.96 -3.92 13.75
C SER A 724 -11.11 -4.26 12.80
N VAL A 725 -11.09 -3.75 11.56
CA VAL A 725 -12.13 -4.03 10.56
C VAL A 725 -12.12 -5.51 10.16
N ALA A 726 -10.93 -6.07 9.91
CA ALA A 726 -10.78 -7.48 9.58
C ALA A 726 -11.21 -8.37 10.76
N LEU A 727 -10.88 -7.97 11.99
CA LEU A 727 -11.31 -8.65 13.21
C LEU A 727 -12.84 -8.64 13.35
N ASP A 728 -13.49 -7.48 13.21
CA ASP A 728 -14.95 -7.35 13.27
C ASP A 728 -15.65 -8.24 12.23
N MET A 729 -15.13 -8.29 11.00
CA MET A 729 -15.64 -9.17 9.94
C MET A 729 -15.53 -10.66 10.32
N ILE A 730 -14.38 -11.08 10.86
CA ILE A 730 -14.16 -12.45 11.32
C ILE A 730 -15.12 -12.77 12.46
N ILE A 731 -15.19 -11.92 13.48
CA ILE A 731 -16.04 -12.11 14.66
C ILE A 731 -17.52 -12.19 14.27
N SER A 732 -17.99 -11.28 13.41
CA SER A 732 -19.36 -11.30 12.88
C SER A 732 -19.66 -12.62 12.15
N LYS A 733 -18.71 -13.14 11.37
CA LYS A 733 -18.84 -14.42 10.68
C LYS A 733 -18.90 -15.60 11.66
N LEU A 734 -18.05 -15.60 12.69
CA LEU A 734 -18.06 -16.63 13.74
C LEU A 734 -19.39 -16.64 14.51
N HIS A 735 -19.95 -15.47 14.81
CA HIS A 735 -21.27 -15.34 15.42
C HIS A 735 -22.39 -15.84 14.50
N SER A 736 -22.37 -15.48 13.21
CA SER A 736 -23.34 -15.96 12.23
C SER A 736 -23.33 -17.49 12.13
N PHE A 737 -22.14 -18.10 12.14
CA PHE A 737 -22.00 -19.57 12.09
C PHE A 737 -22.55 -20.24 13.35
N THR A 738 -22.17 -19.75 14.53
CA THR A 738 -22.59 -20.34 15.80
C THR A 738 -24.08 -20.11 16.12
N ALA A 739 -24.67 -19.01 15.65
CA ALA A 739 -26.11 -18.74 15.78
C ALA A 739 -26.96 -19.67 14.88
N ALA A 740 -26.49 -19.98 13.66
CA ALA A 740 -27.21 -20.88 12.74
C ALA A 740 -27.31 -22.33 13.27
N GLY A 741 -26.33 -22.78 14.06
CA GLY A 741 -26.36 -24.11 14.69
C GLY A 741 -27.40 -24.28 15.80
N HIS A 742 -27.81 -23.19 16.47
CA HIS A 742 -28.80 -23.23 17.57
C HIS A 742 -30.25 -23.26 17.07
N SER A 743 -30.53 -22.75 15.86
CA SER A 743 -31.87 -22.78 15.26
C SER A 743 -32.26 -24.18 14.77
N ALA A 744 -31.29 -24.97 14.28
CA ALA A 744 -31.52 -26.33 13.79
C ALA A 744 -31.76 -27.37 14.90
N THR A 745 -31.25 -27.13 16.11
CA THR A 745 -31.43 -28.02 17.28
C THR A 745 -32.68 -27.70 18.11
N ALA A 746 -33.20 -26.47 18.03
CA ALA A 746 -34.45 -26.09 18.69
C ALA A 746 -35.70 -26.60 17.94
N SER A 747 -35.65 -26.71 16.60
CA SER A 747 -36.78 -27.22 15.80
C SER A 747 -36.92 -28.75 15.85
N SER A 748 -35.84 -29.49 16.17
CA SER A 748 -35.88 -30.96 16.31
C SER A 748 -36.23 -31.45 17.73
N ARG A 749 -36.25 -30.57 18.74
CA ARG A 749 -36.63 -30.90 20.13
C ARG A 749 -38.06 -30.50 20.53
N SER A 750 -38.87 -29.96 19.62
CA SER A 750 -40.28 -29.59 19.88
C SER A 750 -41.31 -30.57 19.30
N GLY A 751 -40.86 -31.75 18.85
CA GLY A 751 -41.71 -32.76 18.20
C GLY A 751 -41.47 -34.18 18.69
N SER A 752 -41.56 -34.45 19.99
CA SER A 752 -41.97 -35.75 20.55
C SER A 752 -41.91 -35.68 22.07
N GLU A 753 -42.83 -36.42 22.71
CA GLU A 753 -42.92 -36.68 24.16
C GLU A 753 -43.59 -35.62 25.04
N ARG A 754 -44.93 -35.60 25.02
CA ARG A 754 -45.71 -35.62 26.27
C ARG A 754 -46.92 -36.54 26.13
N SER A 755 -46.77 -37.78 26.58
CA SER A 755 -47.86 -38.67 27.01
C SER A 755 -47.53 -39.22 28.40
N ASP A 756 -48.46 -38.97 29.32
CA ASP A 756 -48.86 -39.77 30.49
C ASP A 756 -47.96 -39.95 31.73
N SER A 757 -48.42 -39.33 32.83
CA SER A 757 -48.54 -39.85 34.22
C SER A 757 -49.14 -38.70 35.06
N ILE A 758 -50.43 -38.68 35.43
CA ILE A 758 -51.17 -39.46 36.44
C ILE A 758 -50.48 -39.47 37.82
N ASP A 759 -50.95 -38.60 38.71
CA ASP A 759 -51.45 -38.84 40.09
C ASP A 759 -51.61 -37.46 40.80
N ASP A 760 -52.85 -36.99 40.96
CA ASP A 760 -53.69 -37.07 42.17
C ASP A 760 -53.27 -36.07 43.27
N ASP A 761 -54.04 -35.00 43.49
CA ASP A 761 -55.18 -35.01 44.43
C ASP A 761 -55.74 -33.59 44.69
N LYS A 762 -57.08 -33.46 44.60
CA LYS A 762 -58.04 -32.59 45.34
C LYS A 762 -57.77 -31.07 45.41
N GLU A 763 -58.73 -30.16 45.17
CA GLU A 763 -60.11 -30.13 45.65
C GLU A 763 -60.89 -29.04 44.86
N ALA A 764 -62.17 -29.28 44.56
CA ALA A 764 -63.11 -28.39 43.86
C ALA A 764 -63.87 -27.47 44.86
N PRO A 765 -64.95 -26.73 44.50
CA PRO A 765 -65.34 -26.08 43.23
C PRO A 765 -65.84 -24.60 43.41
N SER A 766 -66.31 -24.01 42.30
CA SER A 766 -67.27 -22.89 42.15
C SER A 766 -66.73 -21.46 42.32
N ALA A 767 -67.04 -20.49 41.44
CA ALA A 767 -68.17 -20.33 40.52
C ALA A 767 -67.76 -19.72 39.17
#